data_AF-A0A0U2Z2H8-F1
#
_entry.id   AF-A0A0U2Z2H8-F1
#
_cell.length_a   1.000
_cell.length_b   1.000
_cell.length_c   1.000
_cell.angle_alpha   90.00
_cell.angle_beta   90.00
_cell.angle_gamma   90.00
#
_symmetry.space_group_name_H-M   'P 1'
#
loop_
_entity.id
_entity.type
_entity.pdbx_description
1 polymer ?
#
loop_
_entity_poly.entity_id
_entity_poly.type
_entity_poly.pdbx_seq_one_letter_code
_entity_poly.pdbx_strand_id
1 'polypeptide(L)'
;MLVFGHQPETLPVSVQQDATTGLPLLSERDAIIQVVLAYLALPYSVVAYGCGKKTSLIIDQLIGMGIPPFAISRGLVLEYDMSPKALAESDYRNRRHSLVAVNPLHQLGKTSDPVLRELLRQNCQQVELLEDDSIKVGRFVLRNEEQVQLGITRSHVFARLTFWDEENARVVEQVIDPGLNAAEGFKVEKIRDYLHAPQALIFDAPLLANFRLDAEYLTDTQQQALESILGEQSLATLNHEQHAGMIRELTGAEPGSLGDPLTWTYANNLPVREEYPKSDKEHFQQQKYYTGRGDKLFDARRRLGQAREQRTGDAPAILAELRDIIDNSGARRIARKDARWSIKQLVPLADAATVFVYYHSLKKLAECLQQKGNLLDYLRSAQSLQDMRGIGARLRRRIDWLGRVSREEDGRIDARALTPGFTRATLETIRQMNVAGLCVFIDKVGNIHGLLLSDGQQAALRRGDITLAELCARSVCHGSHIDTVNDAGKFDGRLGVLSGLETLHVLTDLKRYFDIDWQVEAGACSHMSAFIGEEMTFTGEGVSMPGSAAVAGQAAPEAIHKMRNQQGEQWGERLQTMLAELKQAQAEGRIQLFNQLDKAADEGLLDACSDPRDFYSPHSYERHIEQGPILDRANVPIVQVGTIMGIYQEDFTFSGQLAEAAALELNRQVRALTQQRRFSDVRITVGILEGQGQPESLENVYPALRWTLDGEMNHAGATPTPDRRDPGVAAARLVREFLDWYDKVIRPDESFAGIKPVVGNIRLTPGCNRNVIPGSASITTALTCDDRPVRGLIDELTREDLAQTLEGYVIGTLARQVAGGGEGIRLCRVDPVSYVSTYRQATMSIDLRSDKQQITDQFREEIDAILTGIRERYGVSITGEQQQKLPLRFCQNPGRPC
;
A
#
# COMPACT_ATOMS: atom_id res chain seq x y z
N MET A 1 4.30 -15.66 7.56
CA MET A 1 4.42 -14.21 7.84
C MET A 1 4.21 -13.34 6.61
N LEU A 2 5.16 -13.23 5.66
CA LEU A 2 5.04 -12.36 4.47
C LEU A 2 3.77 -12.56 3.63
N VAL A 3 3.25 -13.79 3.56
CA VAL A 3 2.04 -14.18 2.83
C VAL A 3 0.75 -13.85 3.58
N PHE A 4 0.83 -13.83 4.90
CA PHE A 4 -0.31 -13.81 5.80
C PHE A 4 -0.52 -12.41 6.41
N GLY A 5 0.34 -11.45 6.10
CA GLY A 5 0.27 -10.09 6.66
C GLY A 5 0.40 -10.03 8.19
N HIS A 6 0.57 -11.17 8.86
CA HIS A 6 0.97 -11.22 10.27
C HIS A 6 2.41 -10.75 10.36
N GLN A 7 2.58 -9.44 10.56
CA GLN A 7 3.47 -9.04 11.63
C GLN A 7 2.86 -9.61 12.92
N PRO A 8 3.60 -10.39 13.71
CA PRO A 8 3.25 -10.55 15.12
C PRO A 8 2.84 -9.18 15.66
N GLU A 9 1.71 -9.08 16.37
CA GLU A 9 1.26 -7.80 17.01
C GLU A 9 2.35 -7.19 17.90
N THR A 10 3.38 -7.98 18.23
CA THR A 10 4.58 -7.62 18.98
C THR A 10 5.72 -7.00 18.16
N LEU A 11 5.60 -6.85 16.83
CA LEU A 11 6.66 -6.23 16.03
C LEU A 11 6.52 -4.70 16.03
N PRO A 12 7.60 -3.96 16.34
CA PRO A 12 7.59 -2.50 16.29
C PRO A 12 7.33 -1.97 14.86
N VAL A 13 6.41 -1.00 14.75
CA VAL A 13 6.10 -0.29 13.49
C VAL A 13 7.06 0.88 13.25
N SER A 14 7.66 1.41 14.32
CA SER A 14 8.67 2.47 14.30
C SER A 14 9.74 2.20 15.35
N VAL A 15 10.90 2.83 15.20
CA VAL A 15 12.04 2.72 16.12
C VAL A 15 12.47 4.12 16.53
N GLN A 16 12.68 4.35 17.83
CA GLN A 16 13.21 5.62 18.33
C GLN A 16 14.68 5.80 17.94
N GLN A 17 15.06 7.05 17.65
CA GLN A 17 16.39 7.40 17.16
C GLN A 17 16.95 8.62 17.88
N ASP A 18 18.28 8.68 17.99
CA ASP A 18 18.95 9.91 18.44
C ASP A 18 18.78 11.00 17.38
N ALA A 19 18.24 12.14 17.80
CA ALA A 19 17.89 13.24 16.89
C ALA A 19 19.10 13.86 16.17
N THR A 20 20.32 13.66 16.68
CA THR A 20 21.54 14.29 16.16
C THR A 20 22.25 13.40 15.13
N THR A 21 22.21 12.09 15.33
CA THR A 21 22.92 11.08 14.50
C THR A 21 21.98 10.26 13.63
N GLY A 22 20.68 10.19 13.96
CA GLY A 22 19.71 9.33 13.30
C GLY A 22 19.92 7.83 13.56
N LEU A 23 20.84 7.45 14.46
CA LEU A 23 21.04 6.06 14.85
C LEU A 23 19.88 5.58 15.73
N PRO A 24 19.42 4.31 15.60
CA PRO A 24 18.46 3.73 16.52
C PRO A 24 19.00 3.72 17.95
N LEU A 25 18.13 3.97 18.94
CA LEU A 25 18.50 3.89 20.35
C LEU A 25 18.78 2.44 20.76
N LEU A 26 19.79 2.24 21.60
CA LEU A 26 20.16 0.90 22.09
C LEU A 26 19.01 0.22 22.85
N SER A 27 18.12 1.00 23.48
CA SER A 27 16.90 0.52 24.15
C SER A 27 15.92 -0.20 23.20
N GLU A 28 15.93 0.14 21.91
CA GLU A 28 15.04 -0.46 20.89
C GLU A 28 15.58 -1.79 20.33
N ARG A 29 16.75 -2.24 20.80
CA ARG A 29 17.43 -3.45 20.32
C ARG A 29 16.52 -4.67 20.29
N ASP A 30 15.84 -4.96 21.40
CA ASP A 30 15.07 -6.19 21.55
C ASP A 30 13.86 -6.20 20.60
N ALA A 31 13.25 -5.03 20.37
CA ALA A 31 12.17 -4.87 19.41
C ALA A 31 12.65 -5.11 17.96
N ILE A 32 13.84 -4.64 17.61
CA ILE A 32 14.47 -4.90 16.31
C ILE A 32 14.84 -6.38 16.16
N ILE A 33 15.36 -7.02 17.21
CA ILE A 33 15.67 -8.46 17.23
C ILE A 33 14.40 -9.28 16.95
N GLN A 34 13.25 -8.91 17.51
CA GLN A 34 11.99 -9.60 17.22
C GLN A 34 11.63 -9.55 15.73
N VAL A 35 11.80 -8.40 15.06
CA VAL A 35 11.58 -8.28 13.61
C VAL A 35 12.49 -9.24 12.85
N VAL A 36 13.77 -9.29 13.22
CA VAL A 36 14.76 -10.16 12.59
C VAL A 36 14.42 -11.65 12.81
N LEU A 37 14.13 -12.05 14.04
CA LEU A 37 13.70 -13.42 14.39
C LEU A 37 12.47 -13.88 13.62
N ALA A 38 11.50 -12.98 13.43
CA ALA A 38 10.26 -13.30 12.74
C ALA A 38 10.49 -13.64 11.25
N TYR A 39 11.47 -13.00 10.60
CA TYR A 39 11.89 -13.34 9.24
C TYR A 39 12.78 -14.59 9.16
N LEU A 40 13.48 -14.94 10.26
CA LEU A 40 14.36 -16.10 10.34
C LEU A 40 13.63 -17.39 10.71
N ALA A 41 12.51 -17.29 11.42
CA ALA A 41 11.62 -18.41 11.76
C ALA A 41 10.86 -19.01 10.55
N LEU A 42 11.04 -18.45 9.34
CA LEU A 42 10.49 -19.03 8.11
C LEU A 42 11.07 -20.43 7.89
N PRO A 43 10.23 -21.49 7.78
CA PRO A 43 10.72 -22.83 7.54
C PRO A 43 11.35 -22.88 6.14
N TYR A 44 12.44 -23.66 6.07
CA TYR A 44 13.16 -24.14 4.88
C TYR A 44 14.47 -23.45 4.48
N SER A 45 15.27 -24.32 3.89
CA SER A 45 16.71 -24.44 3.90
C SER A 45 17.37 -23.48 2.91
N VAL A 46 18.61 -23.14 3.24
CA VAL A 46 19.59 -22.37 2.45
C VAL A 46 19.74 -22.84 1.00
N VAL A 47 19.19 -24.02 0.69
CA VAL A 47 19.51 -24.86 -0.47
C VAL A 47 18.97 -24.31 -1.80
N ALA A 48 17.82 -23.60 -1.86
CA ALA A 48 17.28 -23.10 -3.14
C ALA A 48 17.47 -21.60 -3.41
N TYR A 49 17.63 -20.79 -2.36
CA TYR A 49 17.41 -19.34 -2.47
C TYR A 49 18.38 -18.47 -1.65
N GLY A 50 19.44 -19.01 -1.06
CA GLY A 50 20.57 -18.24 -0.50
C GLY A 50 20.27 -17.36 0.73
N CYS A 51 21.26 -17.23 1.63
CA CYS A 51 21.16 -16.37 2.82
C CYS A 51 21.07 -14.87 2.49
N GLY A 52 21.49 -14.46 1.28
CA GLY A 52 21.39 -13.09 0.79
C GLY A 52 19.95 -12.58 0.64
N LYS A 53 19.00 -13.46 0.25
CA LYS A 53 17.58 -13.05 0.03
C LYS A 53 16.86 -12.73 1.33
N LYS A 54 17.06 -13.53 2.38
CA LYS A 54 16.53 -13.25 3.72
C LYS A 54 17.07 -11.94 4.26
N THR A 55 18.36 -11.71 4.08
CA THR A 55 19.03 -10.47 4.47
C THR A 55 18.47 -9.26 3.71
N SER A 56 18.21 -9.37 2.41
CA SER A 56 17.56 -8.29 1.64
C SER A 56 16.14 -7.96 2.15
N LEU A 57 15.35 -8.97 2.51
CA LEU A 57 14.01 -8.77 3.08
C LEU A 57 14.06 -8.11 4.48
N ILE A 58 14.99 -8.54 5.33
CA ILE A 58 15.21 -7.97 6.66
C ILE A 58 15.66 -6.50 6.54
N ILE A 59 16.61 -6.22 5.64
CA ILE A 59 17.13 -4.86 5.42
C ILE A 59 16.05 -3.91 4.89
N ASP A 60 15.25 -4.34 3.92
CA ASP A 60 14.15 -3.52 3.40
C ASP A 60 13.13 -3.20 4.50
N GLN A 61 12.83 -4.17 5.37
CA GLN A 61 11.95 -3.99 6.51
C GLN A 61 12.53 -2.99 7.55
N LEU A 62 13.81 -3.13 7.91
CA LEU A 62 14.48 -2.22 8.85
C LEU A 62 14.53 -0.78 8.30
N ILE A 63 14.81 -0.62 7.00
CA ILE A 63 14.75 0.69 6.31
C ILE A 63 13.32 1.24 6.36
N GLY A 64 12.31 0.39 6.14
CA GLY A 64 10.89 0.76 6.22
C GLY A 64 10.46 1.25 7.60
N MET A 65 11.06 0.73 8.68
CA MET A 65 10.83 1.17 10.07
C MET A 65 11.53 2.50 10.42
N GLY A 66 12.23 3.11 9.46
CA GLY A 66 12.93 4.38 9.62
C GLY A 66 14.42 4.24 9.92
N ILE A 67 14.95 3.02 10.13
CA ILE A 67 16.38 2.84 10.39
C ILE A 67 17.17 3.25 9.14
N PRO A 68 18.10 4.21 9.25
CA PRO A 68 18.74 4.72 8.06
C PRO A 68 19.74 3.69 7.49
N PRO A 69 19.92 3.63 6.15
CA PRO A 69 20.77 2.61 5.52
C PRO A 69 22.21 2.55 6.03
N PHE A 70 22.75 3.66 6.55
CA PHE A 70 24.10 3.71 7.12
C PHE A 70 24.25 3.05 8.49
N ALA A 71 23.16 2.92 9.23
CA ALA A 71 23.13 2.23 10.51
C ALA A 71 23.12 0.70 10.33
N ILE A 72 22.99 0.21 9.09
CA ILE A 72 22.86 -1.20 8.75
C ILE A 72 24.09 -1.66 7.97
N SER A 73 24.66 -2.81 8.33
CA SER A 73 25.75 -3.46 7.62
C SER A 73 25.46 -4.95 7.46
N ARG A 74 26.04 -5.59 6.44
CA ARG A 74 25.95 -7.04 6.23
C ARG A 74 27.24 -7.67 6.74
N GLY A 75 27.11 -8.71 7.53
CA GLY A 75 28.22 -9.61 7.81
C GLY A 75 28.00 -10.94 7.11
N LEU A 76 29.09 -11.57 6.66
CA LEU A 76 29.10 -12.93 6.16
C LEU A 76 30.08 -13.76 6.98
N VAL A 77 29.65 -14.91 7.48
CA VAL A 77 30.55 -15.92 8.04
C VAL A 77 30.60 -17.12 7.08
N LEU A 78 31.82 -17.54 6.75
CA LEU A 78 32.12 -18.77 6.02
C LEU A 78 32.83 -19.74 6.98
N GLU A 79 32.45 -21.02 6.95
CA GLU A 79 33.11 -22.08 7.73
C GLU A 79 34.36 -22.63 6.99
N TYR A 80 35.18 -23.45 7.65
CA TYR A 80 36.55 -23.81 7.22
C TYR A 80 36.73 -24.42 5.84
N ASP A 81 35.86 -25.35 5.50
CA ASP A 81 36.14 -26.27 4.41
C ASP A 81 35.36 -25.82 3.19
N MET A 82 36.03 -24.97 2.43
CA MET A 82 35.58 -24.45 1.14
C MET A 82 36.13 -25.29 -0.03
N SER A 83 36.70 -26.47 0.26
CA SER A 83 37.23 -27.34 -0.77
C SER A 83 36.11 -27.93 -1.63
N PRO A 84 36.36 -28.23 -2.93
CA PRO A 84 35.43 -29.00 -3.77
C PRO A 84 34.93 -30.29 -3.11
N LYS A 85 35.69 -30.85 -2.16
CA LYS A 85 35.33 -32.04 -1.38
C LYS A 85 34.32 -31.75 -0.27
N ALA A 86 34.42 -30.63 0.44
CA ALA A 86 33.37 -30.19 1.39
C ALA A 86 32.13 -29.62 0.69
N LEU A 87 32.31 -29.07 -0.52
CA LEU A 87 31.22 -28.77 -1.45
C LEU A 87 30.51 -30.04 -1.96
N ALA A 88 31.10 -31.22 -1.77
CA ALA A 88 30.56 -32.52 -2.16
C ALA A 88 30.09 -33.43 -0.99
N GLU A 89 30.50 -33.20 0.27
CA GLU A 89 30.17 -34.06 1.43
C GLU A 89 28.84 -33.65 2.10
N SER A 90 27.75 -34.26 1.63
CA SER A 90 26.36 -33.94 2.02
C SER A 90 25.92 -34.50 3.39
N ASP A 91 26.73 -35.33 4.07
CA ASP A 91 26.36 -35.96 5.34
C ASP A 91 26.86 -35.17 6.57
N TYR A 92 25.94 -34.76 7.44
CA TYR A 92 26.24 -34.01 8.66
C TYR A 92 26.89 -34.85 9.76
N ARG A 93 26.85 -36.19 9.65
CA ARG A 93 27.35 -37.14 10.66
C ARG A 93 28.87 -37.30 10.66
N ASN A 94 29.55 -36.93 9.57
CA ASN A 94 31.01 -36.99 9.44
C ASN A 94 31.74 -35.74 9.99
N ARG A 95 31.01 -34.84 10.68
CA ARG A 95 31.49 -33.50 11.06
C ARG A 95 31.88 -33.47 12.54
N ARG A 96 33.16 -33.29 12.86
CA ARG A 96 33.74 -33.46 14.23
C ARG A 96 33.38 -32.37 15.26
N HIS A 97 32.48 -31.42 14.96
CA HIS A 97 32.18 -30.27 15.82
C HIS A 97 30.68 -29.97 16.01
N SER A 98 29.77 -30.88 15.66
CA SER A 98 28.33 -30.64 15.78
C SER A 98 27.78 -30.96 17.17
N LEU A 99 27.18 -29.96 17.83
CA LEU A 99 26.29 -30.14 18.98
C LEU A 99 24.86 -30.31 18.43
N VAL A 100 24.30 -31.50 18.61
CA VAL A 100 23.08 -31.96 17.93
C VAL A 100 21.85 -31.69 18.81
N ALA A 101 20.98 -30.78 18.37
CA ALA A 101 19.56 -30.79 18.73
C ALA A 101 18.78 -31.40 17.56
N VAL A 102 18.22 -32.59 17.80
CA VAL A 102 17.59 -33.43 16.76
C VAL A 102 16.22 -32.86 16.39
N ASN A 103 16.10 -32.37 15.16
CA ASN A 103 14.83 -32.28 14.46
C ASN A 103 14.70 -33.53 13.58
N PRO A 104 13.65 -34.37 13.73
CA PRO A 104 13.55 -35.65 13.02
C PRO A 104 13.40 -35.54 11.49
N LEU A 105 13.31 -34.33 10.93
CA LEU A 105 13.15 -34.11 9.50
C LEU A 105 14.45 -33.56 8.87
N HIS A 106 15.45 -34.44 8.73
CA HIS A 106 16.66 -34.13 7.98
C HIS A 106 16.97 -35.18 6.90
N GLN A 107 16.22 -35.11 5.81
CA GLN A 107 16.72 -35.15 4.42
C GLN A 107 15.58 -34.64 3.51
N LEU A 108 15.95 -33.94 2.44
CA LEU A 108 15.03 -33.33 1.47
C LEU A 108 14.15 -34.42 0.87
N GLY A 109 12.93 -34.56 1.38
CA GLY A 109 12.04 -35.63 0.99
C GLY A 109 11.66 -35.46 -0.48
N LYS A 110 12.24 -36.30 -1.34
CA LYS A 110 11.56 -36.71 -2.57
C LYS A 110 10.15 -37.13 -2.17
N THR A 111 9.14 -36.91 -3.01
CA THR A 111 7.80 -37.42 -2.72
C THR A 111 7.83 -38.93 -2.48
N SER A 112 8.84 -39.64 -3.03
CA SER A 112 9.20 -41.05 -2.81
C SER A 112 9.86 -41.42 -1.48
N ASP A 113 10.16 -40.46 -0.61
CA ASP A 113 10.85 -40.70 0.65
C ASP A 113 10.05 -41.67 1.56
N PRO A 114 10.61 -42.83 1.94
CA PRO A 114 9.87 -43.86 2.68
C PRO A 114 9.37 -43.39 4.05
N VAL A 115 10.05 -42.43 4.68
CA VAL A 115 9.71 -41.90 6.01
C VAL A 115 8.60 -40.87 5.90
N LEU A 116 8.64 -39.93 4.95
CA LEU A 116 7.54 -39.01 4.64
C LEU A 116 6.28 -39.79 4.24
N ARG A 117 6.44 -40.78 3.37
CA ARG A 117 5.36 -41.69 2.96
C ARG A 117 4.76 -42.42 4.17
N GLU A 118 5.59 -42.96 5.05
CA GLU A 118 5.10 -43.62 6.28
C GLU A 118 4.45 -42.63 7.27
N LEU A 119 4.97 -41.41 7.40
CA LEU A 119 4.44 -40.37 8.31
C LEU A 119 3.10 -39.82 7.79
N LEU A 120 2.95 -39.65 6.47
CA LEU A 120 1.68 -39.33 5.81
C LEU A 120 0.69 -40.49 5.94
N ARG A 121 1.14 -41.73 5.79
CA ARG A 121 0.31 -42.94 5.98
C ARG A 121 -0.19 -43.06 7.43
N GLN A 122 0.63 -42.70 8.42
CA GLN A 122 0.30 -42.79 9.84
C GLN A 122 -0.52 -41.60 10.37
N ASN A 123 -0.26 -40.37 9.92
CA ASN A 123 -0.85 -39.15 10.49
C ASN A 123 -1.88 -38.47 9.57
N CYS A 124 -1.89 -38.81 8.29
CA CYS A 124 -2.75 -38.21 7.28
C CYS A 124 -3.50 -39.32 6.52
N GLN A 125 -4.48 -39.94 7.16
CA GLN A 125 -5.27 -41.10 6.65
C GLN A 125 -5.88 -40.93 5.23
N GLN A 126 -5.87 -39.73 4.65
CA GLN A 126 -6.50 -39.35 3.39
C GLN A 126 -5.48 -39.07 2.27
N VAL A 127 -4.20 -39.35 2.51
CA VAL A 127 -3.11 -39.21 1.54
C VAL A 127 -2.88 -40.56 0.86
N GLU A 128 -3.10 -40.61 -0.45
CA GLU A 128 -2.83 -41.78 -1.28
C GLU A 128 -1.42 -41.65 -1.87
N LEU A 129 -0.59 -42.65 -1.63
CA LEU A 129 0.78 -42.70 -2.10
C LEU A 129 0.81 -43.51 -3.40
N LEU A 130 1.07 -42.87 -4.53
CA LEU A 130 1.03 -43.49 -5.86
C LEU A 130 2.36 -44.21 -6.19
N GLU A 131 2.35 -45.11 -7.17
CA GLU A 131 3.55 -45.89 -7.54
C GLU A 131 4.61 -45.06 -8.29
N ASP A 132 4.22 -43.95 -8.92
CA ASP A 132 5.09 -43.06 -9.70
C ASP A 132 5.80 -41.99 -8.85
N ASP A 133 6.09 -42.31 -7.58
CA ASP A 133 6.68 -41.42 -6.59
C ASP A 133 5.85 -40.18 -6.25
N SER A 134 4.69 -39.95 -6.85
CA SER A 134 3.82 -38.80 -6.54
C SER A 134 2.98 -39.01 -5.27
N ILE A 135 2.54 -37.91 -4.65
CA ILE A 135 1.65 -37.92 -3.48
C ILE A 135 0.31 -37.36 -3.88
N LYS A 136 -0.75 -38.16 -3.71
CA LYS A 136 -2.11 -37.76 -4.01
C LYS A 136 -2.84 -37.36 -2.73
N VAL A 137 -3.24 -36.09 -2.65
CA VAL A 137 -4.01 -35.55 -1.53
C VAL A 137 -5.39 -35.17 -2.08
N GLY A 138 -6.38 -36.05 -1.86
CA GLY A 138 -7.67 -35.93 -2.54
C GLY A 138 -7.53 -36.03 -4.06
N ARG A 139 -7.75 -34.92 -4.79
CA ARG A 139 -7.64 -34.86 -6.27
C ARG A 139 -6.32 -34.28 -6.78
N PHE A 140 -5.44 -33.79 -5.90
CA PHE A 140 -4.17 -33.18 -6.30
C PHE A 140 -3.06 -34.22 -6.30
N VAL A 141 -2.22 -34.21 -7.34
CA VAL A 141 -1.06 -35.10 -7.47
C VAL A 141 0.20 -34.24 -7.45
N LEU A 142 0.99 -34.34 -6.39
CA LEU A 142 2.28 -33.66 -6.23
C LEU A 142 3.36 -34.52 -6.88
N ARG A 143 4.02 -34.00 -7.93
CA ARG A 143 5.11 -34.67 -8.66
C ARG A 143 6.47 -34.03 -8.36
N ASN A 144 7.52 -34.83 -8.40
CA ASN A 144 8.90 -34.40 -8.21
C ASN A 144 9.52 -34.10 -9.60
N GLU A 145 9.98 -32.86 -9.84
CA GLU A 145 10.65 -32.45 -11.10
C GLU A 145 12.17 -32.42 -10.88
N GLU A 146 12.90 -33.33 -11.54
CA GLU A 146 14.36 -33.52 -11.37
C GLU A 146 15.23 -32.36 -11.88
N GLN A 147 14.70 -31.45 -12.69
CA GLN A 147 15.47 -30.30 -13.21
C GLN A 147 15.78 -29.22 -12.16
N VAL A 148 15.36 -29.41 -10.91
CA VAL A 148 15.72 -28.56 -9.78
C VAL A 148 16.72 -29.32 -8.89
N GLN A 149 17.98 -29.39 -9.32
CA GLN A 149 19.07 -29.86 -8.47
C GLN A 149 19.73 -28.69 -7.72
N LEU A 150 19.94 -28.88 -6.42
CA LEU A 150 20.50 -27.88 -5.51
C LEU A 150 21.74 -28.46 -4.82
N GLY A 151 22.87 -27.78 -4.95
CA GLY A 151 24.08 -27.99 -4.15
C GLY A 151 24.04 -27.17 -2.84
N ILE A 152 24.84 -27.57 -1.86
CA ILE A 152 24.95 -26.89 -0.56
C ILE A 152 26.29 -26.13 -0.50
N THR A 153 26.23 -24.81 -0.41
CA THR A 153 27.31 -23.94 0.11
C THR A 153 26.87 -23.37 1.46
N ARG A 154 27.73 -23.41 2.48
CA ARG A 154 27.44 -22.81 3.80
C ARG A 154 28.01 -21.40 3.87
N SER A 155 27.13 -20.41 3.78
CA SER A 155 27.42 -19.02 4.10
C SER A 155 26.31 -18.47 5.01
N HIS A 156 26.67 -17.93 6.18
CA HIS A 156 25.71 -17.29 7.08
C HIS A 156 25.80 -15.78 6.90
N VAL A 157 24.78 -15.19 6.26
CA VAL A 157 24.66 -13.74 6.13
C VAL A 157 23.84 -13.23 7.32
N PHE A 158 24.39 -12.27 8.08
CA PHE A 158 23.75 -11.65 9.23
C PHE A 158 23.73 -10.13 9.09
N ALA A 159 22.80 -9.48 9.81
CA ALA A 159 22.74 -8.02 9.85
C ALA A 159 23.54 -7.51 11.05
N ARG A 160 24.30 -6.44 10.83
CA ARG A 160 24.96 -5.66 11.88
C ARG A 160 24.28 -4.30 11.96
N LEU A 161 23.94 -3.87 13.16
CA LEU A 161 23.32 -2.58 13.39
C LEU A 161 24.18 -1.73 14.33
N THR A 162 24.27 -0.45 13.98
CA THR A 162 24.89 0.58 14.81
C THR A 162 23.82 1.29 15.62
N PHE A 163 24.00 1.35 16.93
CA PHE A 163 23.08 1.95 17.90
C PHE A 163 23.73 3.14 18.61
N TRP A 164 22.88 4.03 19.13
CA TRP A 164 23.27 5.06 20.09
C TRP A 164 22.95 4.60 21.52
N ASP A 165 23.96 4.52 22.38
CA ASP A 165 23.86 4.20 23.81
C ASP A 165 23.76 5.50 24.59
N GLU A 166 22.53 5.90 24.94
CA GLU A 166 22.24 7.16 25.61
C GLU A 166 22.84 7.23 27.02
N GLU A 167 22.87 6.10 27.73
CA GLU A 167 23.38 6.02 29.10
C GLU A 167 24.89 6.30 29.15
N ASN A 168 25.64 5.74 28.19
CA ASN A 168 27.09 5.87 28.13
C ASN A 168 27.57 6.93 27.12
N ALA A 169 26.64 7.62 26.46
CA ALA A 169 26.88 8.64 25.43
C ALA A 169 27.87 8.20 24.34
N ARG A 170 27.67 6.99 23.79
CA ARG A 170 28.58 6.38 22.80
C ARG A 170 27.85 5.63 21.70
N VAL A 171 28.56 5.40 20.60
CA VAL A 171 28.09 4.50 19.54
C VAL A 171 28.42 3.05 19.92
N VAL A 172 27.44 2.17 19.76
CA VAL A 172 27.60 0.73 20.01
C VAL A 172 27.20 -0.04 18.77
N GLU A 173 28.07 -0.94 18.30
CA GLU A 173 27.75 -1.84 17.21
C GLU A 173 27.35 -3.21 17.73
N GLN A 174 26.28 -3.76 17.17
CA GLN A 174 25.82 -5.10 17.50
C GLN A 174 25.62 -5.95 16.26
N VAL A 175 25.99 -7.21 16.41
CA VAL A 175 25.65 -8.25 15.45
C VAL A 175 24.30 -8.83 15.83
N ILE A 176 23.41 -8.88 14.87
CA ILE A 176 22.10 -9.50 15.04
C ILE A 176 22.15 -10.88 14.38
N ASP A 177 22.61 -11.86 15.17
CA ASP A 177 22.49 -13.28 14.86
C ASP A 177 21.36 -13.89 15.72
N PRO A 178 20.29 -14.44 15.11
CA PRO A 178 19.19 -15.09 15.83
C PRO A 178 19.53 -16.45 16.44
N GLY A 179 20.67 -17.05 16.10
CA GLY A 179 21.02 -18.42 16.47
C GLY A 179 21.37 -18.61 17.94
N LEU A 180 21.58 -17.52 18.68
CA LEU A 180 22.05 -17.57 20.05
C LEU A 180 21.28 -16.52 20.88
N ASN A 181 20.60 -17.00 21.92
CA ASN A 181 19.96 -16.27 23.03
C ASN A 181 19.37 -14.85 22.76
N ALA A 182 18.04 -14.76 22.75
CA ALA A 182 17.29 -13.49 22.64
C ALA A 182 17.57 -12.46 23.76
N ALA A 183 18.22 -12.87 24.86
CA ALA A 183 18.49 -12.01 26.01
C ALA A 183 19.80 -11.20 25.93
N GLU A 184 20.73 -11.55 25.03
CA GLU A 184 22.01 -10.86 24.88
C GLU A 184 22.38 -10.68 23.40
N GLY A 185 22.36 -9.45 22.89
CA GLY A 185 22.96 -9.14 21.59
C GLY A 185 24.46 -9.48 21.60
N PHE A 186 24.95 -10.15 20.55
CA PHE A 186 26.34 -10.58 20.47
C PHE A 186 27.28 -9.39 20.26
N LYS A 187 28.28 -9.24 21.13
CA LYS A 187 29.43 -8.36 20.85
C LYS A 187 30.25 -8.99 19.72
N VAL A 188 30.63 -8.20 18.71
CA VAL A 188 31.48 -8.63 17.57
C VAL A 188 32.73 -9.38 18.05
N GLU A 189 33.29 -8.97 19.18
CA GLU A 189 34.44 -9.58 19.84
C GLU A 189 34.16 -11.02 20.31
N LYS A 190 32.99 -11.27 20.91
CA LYS A 190 32.56 -12.62 21.34
C LYS A 190 32.21 -13.54 20.17
N ILE A 191 31.83 -13.00 19.01
CA ILE A 191 31.59 -13.80 17.79
C ILE A 191 32.87 -14.49 17.33
N ARG A 192 34.02 -13.82 17.47
CA ARG A 192 35.32 -14.44 17.21
C ARG A 192 35.52 -15.61 18.16
N ASP A 193 35.21 -15.45 19.46
CA ASP A 193 35.29 -16.50 20.48
C ASP A 193 34.37 -17.71 20.25
N TYR A 194 33.11 -17.49 19.87
CA TYR A 194 32.16 -18.58 19.57
C TYR A 194 32.41 -19.25 18.22
N LEU A 195 32.99 -18.50 17.26
CA LEU A 195 33.43 -19.00 15.96
C LEU A 195 34.90 -19.41 15.94
N HIS A 196 35.62 -19.38 17.08
CA HIS A 196 36.95 -19.98 17.27
C HIS A 196 36.88 -21.52 17.29
N ALA A 197 35.89 -22.13 16.62
CA ALA A 197 36.21 -23.30 15.82
C ALA A 197 37.44 -22.91 14.98
N PRO A 198 38.54 -23.67 14.98
CA PRO A 198 39.90 -23.20 14.64
C PRO A 198 40.13 -22.71 13.19
N GLN A 199 39.12 -22.15 12.52
CA GLN A 199 38.72 -22.58 11.20
C GLN A 199 37.56 -21.74 10.55
N ALA A 200 37.11 -20.59 11.05
CA ALA A 200 36.02 -19.80 10.41
C ALA A 200 36.51 -18.45 9.85
N LEU A 201 35.96 -18.02 8.69
CA LEU A 201 36.22 -16.72 8.06
C LEU A 201 35.05 -15.77 8.22
N ILE A 202 35.35 -14.52 8.58
CA ILE A 202 34.34 -13.48 8.79
C ILE A 202 34.61 -12.33 7.84
N PHE A 203 33.58 -11.92 7.11
CA PHE A 203 33.59 -10.80 6.18
C PHE A 203 32.64 -9.72 6.69
N ASP A 204 33.10 -8.48 6.60
CA ASP A 204 32.31 -7.29 6.88
C ASP A 204 32.06 -6.54 5.58
N ALA A 205 30.82 -6.13 5.35
CA ALA A 205 30.43 -5.33 4.20
C ALA A 205 29.27 -4.38 4.56
N PRO A 206 29.52 -3.08 4.73
CA PRO A 206 28.45 -2.09 4.76
C PRO A 206 27.60 -2.18 3.49
N LEU A 207 26.34 -1.72 3.54
CA LEU A 207 25.34 -1.87 2.47
C LEU A 207 25.84 -1.53 1.05
N LEU A 208 26.88 -0.69 0.95
CA LEU A 208 27.53 -0.24 -0.28
C LEU A 208 29.06 -0.01 -0.11
N ALA A 209 29.75 -0.71 0.79
CA ALA A 209 31.21 -0.55 0.97
C ALA A 209 31.95 -1.90 0.98
N ASN A 210 33.29 -1.85 1.03
CA ASN A 210 34.20 -2.96 0.77
C ASN A 210 33.79 -4.28 1.43
N PHE A 211 33.78 -5.34 0.64
CA PHE A 211 33.85 -6.72 1.10
C PHE A 211 35.34 -7.10 1.18
N ARG A 212 35.88 -7.28 2.38
CA ARG A 212 37.31 -7.58 2.56
C ARG A 212 37.48 -9.03 3.02
N LEU A 213 37.98 -9.88 2.12
CA LEU A 213 38.68 -11.10 2.54
C LEU A 213 40.06 -10.65 3.02
N ASP A 214 40.27 -10.67 4.33
CA ASP A 214 41.56 -10.30 4.89
C ASP A 214 42.37 -11.58 5.19
N ALA A 215 43.49 -11.72 4.49
CA ALA A 215 44.33 -12.91 4.56
C ALA A 215 44.95 -13.11 5.95
N GLU A 216 45.04 -12.07 6.78
CA GLU A 216 45.49 -12.17 8.17
C GLU A 216 44.51 -12.94 9.08
N TYR A 217 43.29 -13.20 8.61
CA TYR A 217 42.27 -13.97 9.31
C TYR A 217 42.11 -15.39 8.75
N LEU A 218 42.89 -15.77 7.73
CA LEU A 218 43.00 -17.14 7.25
C LEU A 218 44.00 -17.90 8.13
N THR A 219 43.66 -19.12 8.52
CA THR A 219 44.63 -20.03 9.13
C THR A 219 45.56 -20.61 8.05
N ASP A 220 46.75 -21.06 8.44
CA ASP A 220 47.75 -21.66 7.53
C ASP A 220 47.17 -22.79 6.67
N THR A 221 46.27 -23.61 7.24
CA THR A 221 45.59 -24.70 6.53
C THR A 221 44.52 -24.19 5.56
N GLN A 222 43.79 -23.12 5.88
CA GLN A 222 42.87 -22.47 4.94
C GLN A 222 43.62 -21.82 3.79
N GLN A 223 44.77 -21.21 4.07
CA GLN A 223 45.62 -20.60 3.06
C GLN A 223 46.12 -21.65 2.07
N GLN A 224 46.64 -22.79 2.57
CA GLN A 224 47.09 -23.91 1.72
C GLN A 224 45.95 -24.60 0.94
N ALA A 225 44.77 -24.77 1.54
CA ALA A 225 43.61 -25.36 0.87
C ALA A 225 43.07 -24.45 -0.24
N LEU A 226 43.05 -23.13 -0.01
CA LEU A 226 42.61 -22.13 -0.96
C LEU A 226 43.61 -21.99 -2.12
N GLU A 227 44.90 -22.03 -1.84
CA GLU A 227 45.98 -22.12 -2.85
C GLU A 227 45.86 -23.40 -3.71
N SER A 228 45.52 -24.54 -3.12
CA SER A 228 45.30 -25.81 -3.83
C SER A 228 44.11 -25.79 -4.81
N ILE A 229 43.11 -24.94 -4.57
CA ILE A 229 41.87 -24.86 -5.37
C ILE A 229 41.99 -23.82 -6.48
N LEU A 230 42.64 -22.70 -6.18
CA LEU A 230 42.92 -21.65 -7.16
C LEU A 230 44.03 -22.06 -8.15
N GLY A 231 44.79 -23.12 -7.85
CA GLY A 231 45.79 -23.70 -8.73
C GLY A 231 47.01 -22.79 -8.87
N GLU A 232 47.36 -22.38 -10.09
CA GLU A 232 48.43 -21.39 -10.33
C GLU A 232 47.98 -19.95 -10.01
N GLN A 233 46.69 -19.72 -9.73
CA GLN A 233 46.16 -18.42 -9.36
C GLN A 233 46.19 -18.27 -7.84
N SER A 234 46.58 -17.09 -7.35
CA SER A 234 46.34 -16.64 -5.98
C SER A 234 45.08 -15.78 -5.91
N LEU A 235 44.54 -15.58 -4.71
CA LEU A 235 43.48 -14.58 -4.46
C LEU A 235 43.88 -13.17 -4.93
N ALA A 236 45.16 -12.84 -4.86
CA ALA A 236 45.72 -11.58 -5.34
C ALA A 236 45.82 -11.49 -6.88
N THR A 237 45.57 -12.59 -7.59
CA THR A 237 45.62 -12.66 -9.07
C THR A 237 44.28 -12.99 -9.73
N LEU A 238 43.24 -13.30 -8.95
CA LEU A 238 41.88 -13.43 -9.47
C LEU A 238 41.43 -12.09 -10.06
N ASN A 239 40.88 -12.12 -11.27
CA ASN A 239 40.23 -10.93 -11.80
C ASN A 239 38.87 -10.70 -11.14
N HIS A 240 38.34 -9.50 -11.32
CA HIS A 240 37.11 -9.04 -10.68
C HIS A 240 35.89 -9.94 -10.94
N GLU A 241 35.73 -10.45 -12.16
CA GLU A 241 34.58 -11.28 -12.54
C GLU A 241 34.69 -12.70 -11.96
N GLN A 242 35.89 -13.27 -11.93
CA GLN A 242 36.14 -14.60 -11.35
C GLN A 242 35.88 -14.61 -9.84
N HIS A 243 36.35 -13.58 -9.15
CA HIS A 243 36.11 -13.44 -7.71
C HIS A 243 34.62 -13.22 -7.38
N ALA A 244 33.93 -12.42 -8.20
CA ALA A 244 32.50 -12.20 -8.03
C ALA A 244 31.66 -13.45 -8.34
N GLY A 245 32.04 -14.22 -9.37
CA GLY A 245 31.43 -15.51 -9.69
C GLY A 245 31.48 -16.48 -8.51
N MET A 246 32.65 -16.62 -7.89
CA MET A 246 32.87 -17.47 -6.72
C MET A 246 31.95 -17.07 -5.54
N ILE A 247 31.86 -15.78 -5.20
CA ILE A 247 30.99 -15.34 -4.09
C ILE A 247 29.50 -15.48 -4.42
N ARG A 248 29.08 -15.29 -5.67
CA ARG A 248 27.69 -15.54 -6.07
C ARG A 248 27.31 -17.00 -5.88
N GLU A 249 28.20 -17.92 -6.24
CA GLU A 249 28.01 -19.36 -6.00
C GLU A 249 27.94 -19.70 -4.49
N LEU A 250 28.70 -18.98 -3.65
CA LEU A 250 28.69 -19.14 -2.20
C LEU A 250 27.47 -18.55 -1.50
N THR A 251 26.88 -17.49 -2.05
CA THR A 251 25.81 -16.70 -1.41
C THR A 251 24.43 -16.89 -2.05
N GLY A 252 24.38 -17.47 -3.25
CA GLY A 252 23.19 -17.55 -4.09
C GLY A 252 22.72 -16.18 -4.63
N ALA A 253 23.63 -15.20 -4.71
CA ALA A 253 23.33 -13.86 -5.19
C ALA A 253 23.27 -13.79 -6.72
N GLU A 254 22.28 -13.09 -7.27
CA GLU A 254 22.22 -12.81 -8.71
C GLU A 254 23.10 -11.64 -9.12
N PRO A 255 23.66 -11.64 -10.35
CA PRO A 255 24.41 -10.50 -10.89
C PRO A 255 23.61 -9.19 -10.77
N GLY A 256 24.23 -8.14 -10.21
CA GLY A 256 23.61 -6.84 -10.02
C GLY A 256 22.72 -6.68 -8.78
N SER A 257 22.62 -7.69 -7.90
CA SER A 257 21.94 -7.60 -6.59
C SER A 257 22.86 -7.04 -5.49
N LEU A 258 22.34 -6.54 -4.36
CA LEU A 258 23.10 -6.20 -3.15
C LEU A 258 23.90 -7.38 -2.58
N GLY A 259 23.66 -8.61 -3.01
CA GLY A 259 24.47 -9.78 -2.66
C GLY A 259 25.61 -10.06 -3.64
N ASP A 260 25.61 -9.40 -4.80
CA ASP A 260 26.63 -9.53 -5.84
C ASP A 260 27.83 -8.64 -5.51
N PRO A 261 29.03 -9.22 -5.40
CA PRO A 261 30.25 -8.45 -5.22
C PRO A 261 30.53 -7.42 -6.29
N LEU A 262 30.01 -7.58 -7.51
CA LEU A 262 30.14 -6.54 -8.54
C LEU A 262 29.31 -5.29 -8.25
N THR A 263 28.32 -5.36 -7.34
CA THR A 263 27.59 -4.18 -6.85
C THR A 263 28.20 -3.57 -5.60
N TRP A 264 29.05 -4.33 -4.92
CA TRP A 264 29.88 -3.81 -3.84
C TRP A 264 30.98 -2.98 -4.47
N THR A 265 31.49 -1.99 -3.73
CA THR A 265 32.62 -1.19 -4.20
C THR A 265 33.89 -2.05 -4.15
N TYR A 266 34.03 -3.04 -5.03
CA TYR A 266 35.16 -3.97 -5.07
C TYR A 266 36.44 -3.31 -5.61
N ALA A 267 36.36 -2.06 -6.05
CA ALA A 267 37.31 -1.39 -6.92
C ALA A 267 38.67 -1.01 -6.30
N ASN A 268 39.02 -1.44 -5.07
CA ASN A 268 40.23 -0.95 -4.40
C ASN A 268 41.20 -2.00 -3.84
N ASN A 269 41.07 -3.30 -4.16
CA ASN A 269 42.00 -4.32 -3.64
C ASN A 269 43.00 -4.91 -4.65
N LEU A 270 43.11 -4.39 -5.87
CA LEU A 270 44.20 -4.76 -6.79
C LEU A 270 45.04 -3.51 -7.14
N PRO A 271 46.37 -3.54 -6.97
CA PRO A 271 47.21 -2.43 -7.39
C PRO A 271 47.08 -2.25 -8.91
N VAL A 272 46.72 -1.04 -9.34
CA VAL A 272 46.66 -0.69 -10.77
C VAL A 272 48.05 -0.86 -11.37
N ARG A 273 48.25 -1.90 -12.19
CA ARG A 273 49.46 -2.09 -13.00
C ARG A 273 49.29 -1.38 -14.34
N GLU A 274 50.38 -0.83 -14.88
CA GLU A 274 50.36 -0.05 -16.12
C GLU A 274 49.87 -0.84 -17.35
N GLU A 275 49.91 -2.17 -17.26
CA GLU A 275 49.67 -3.14 -18.32
C GLU A 275 48.17 -3.38 -18.64
N TYR A 276 47.23 -2.83 -17.87
CA TYR A 276 45.80 -3.05 -18.12
C TYR A 276 45.28 -2.39 -19.41
N PRO A 277 44.33 -3.03 -20.13
CA PRO A 277 43.67 -2.48 -21.31
C PRO A 277 42.98 -1.14 -21.05
N LYS A 278 42.85 -0.32 -22.10
CA LYS A 278 42.31 1.05 -22.02
C LYS A 278 40.83 1.09 -21.60
N SER A 279 40.03 0.10 -22.02
CA SER A 279 38.63 -0.08 -21.62
C SER A 279 38.48 -0.29 -20.11
N ASP A 280 39.40 -1.06 -19.53
CA ASP A 280 39.39 -1.34 -18.10
C ASP A 280 39.80 -0.09 -17.32
N LYS A 281 40.77 0.70 -17.81
CA LYS A 281 41.15 2.00 -17.21
C LYS A 281 40.01 3.02 -17.23
N GLU A 282 39.23 3.08 -18.30
CA GLU A 282 38.04 3.94 -18.40
C GLU A 282 36.90 3.42 -17.50
N HIS A 283 36.73 2.10 -17.41
CA HIS A 283 35.82 1.46 -16.46
C HIS A 283 36.24 1.71 -15.00
N PHE A 284 37.54 1.68 -14.69
CA PHE A 284 38.09 2.05 -13.38
C PHE A 284 37.85 3.53 -13.08
N GLN A 285 37.94 4.44 -14.05
CA GLN A 285 37.61 5.86 -13.85
C GLN A 285 36.10 6.11 -13.68
N GLN A 286 35.25 5.42 -14.43
CA GLN A 286 33.80 5.46 -14.25
C GLN A 286 33.38 4.81 -12.92
N GLN A 287 33.98 3.70 -12.51
CA GLN A 287 33.76 3.13 -11.19
C GLN A 287 34.30 4.06 -10.10
N LYS A 288 35.45 4.72 -10.25
CA LYS A 288 35.91 5.76 -9.31
C LYS A 288 34.90 6.92 -9.16
N TYR A 289 34.07 7.18 -10.16
CA TYR A 289 32.95 8.12 -10.10
C TYR A 289 31.71 7.53 -9.40
N TYR A 290 31.35 6.26 -9.65
CA TYR A 290 30.19 5.59 -9.03
C TYR A 290 30.45 4.96 -7.64
N THR A 291 31.71 4.66 -7.30
CA THR A 291 32.16 3.87 -6.14
C THR A 291 33.34 4.47 -5.39
N GLY A 292 33.94 5.58 -5.85
CA GLY A 292 35.15 6.19 -5.26
C GLY A 292 35.00 6.83 -3.87
N ARG A 293 34.05 6.36 -3.06
CA ARG A 293 33.78 6.79 -1.69
C ARG A 293 33.26 5.66 -0.78
N GLY A 294 33.64 4.40 -1.00
CA GLY A 294 33.42 3.32 -0.01
C GLY A 294 33.96 3.67 1.38
N ASP A 295 35.00 4.52 1.44
CA ASP A 295 35.53 5.09 2.68
C ASP A 295 34.60 6.15 3.28
N LYS A 296 33.92 6.98 2.48
CA LYS A 296 33.21 8.15 3.04
C LYS A 296 31.93 7.81 3.79
N LEU A 297 31.19 6.75 3.44
CA LEU A 297 30.01 6.37 4.22
C LEU A 297 30.42 5.82 5.60
N PHE A 298 31.44 4.96 5.62
CA PHE A 298 32.02 4.42 6.85
C PHE A 298 32.71 5.51 7.69
N ASP A 299 33.52 6.35 7.07
CA ASP A 299 34.24 7.45 7.71
C ASP A 299 33.30 8.57 8.16
N ALA A 300 32.29 8.93 7.37
CA ALA A 300 31.27 9.89 7.80
C ALA A 300 30.46 9.33 8.97
N ARG A 301 30.10 8.04 8.95
CA ARG A 301 29.43 7.39 10.09
C ARG A 301 30.30 7.40 11.34
N ARG A 302 31.60 7.11 11.19
CA ARG A 302 32.57 7.15 12.30
C ARG A 302 32.77 8.57 12.83
N ARG A 303 32.96 9.55 11.95
CA ARG A 303 33.05 10.99 12.30
C ARG A 303 31.78 11.48 12.98
N LEU A 304 30.61 11.04 12.51
CA LEU A 304 29.32 11.36 13.11
C LEU A 304 29.23 10.84 14.55
N GLY A 305 29.62 9.59 14.76
CA GLY A 305 29.71 8.98 16.10
C GLY A 305 30.65 9.74 17.01
N GLN A 306 31.87 10.02 16.55
CA GLN A 306 32.89 10.74 17.31
C GLN A 306 32.48 12.18 17.65
N ALA A 307 31.92 12.91 16.68
CA ALA A 307 31.42 14.27 16.88
C ALA A 307 30.30 14.30 17.93
N ARG A 308 29.42 13.28 17.92
CA ARG A 308 28.36 13.16 18.92
C ARG A 308 28.90 12.76 20.30
N GLU A 309 29.79 11.77 20.38
CA GLU A 309 30.48 11.32 21.61
C GLU A 309 31.24 12.45 22.30
N GLN A 310 31.91 13.29 21.52
CA GLN A 310 32.69 14.43 22.00
C GLN A 310 31.86 15.72 22.14
N ARG A 311 30.55 15.67 21.83
CA ARG A 311 29.61 16.80 21.88
C ARG A 311 30.05 18.04 21.08
N THR A 312 30.70 17.85 19.94
CA THR A 312 31.32 18.95 19.18
C THR A 312 30.33 19.83 18.40
N GLY A 313 29.04 19.48 18.36
CA GLY A 313 28.00 20.23 17.64
C GLY A 313 27.97 20.02 16.12
N ASP A 314 29.01 19.39 15.54
CA ASP A 314 29.14 19.14 14.10
C ASP A 314 28.31 17.95 13.57
N ALA A 315 27.74 17.15 14.48
CA ALA A 315 27.02 15.92 14.13
C ALA A 315 25.84 16.14 13.14
N PRO A 316 25.00 17.20 13.25
CA PRO A 316 23.95 17.47 12.25
C PRO A 316 24.49 17.74 10.85
N ALA A 317 25.64 18.41 10.73
CA ALA A 317 26.27 18.71 9.44
C ALA A 317 26.84 17.44 8.80
N ILE A 318 27.49 16.59 9.59
CA ILE A 318 28.00 15.29 9.13
C ILE A 318 26.84 14.35 8.76
N LEU A 319 25.72 14.39 9.50
CA LEU A 319 24.51 13.63 9.15
C LEU A 319 23.90 14.09 7.81
N ALA A 320 23.91 15.40 7.52
CA ALA A 320 23.47 15.92 6.23
C ALA A 320 24.37 15.46 5.07
N GLU A 321 25.70 15.50 5.25
CA GLU A 321 26.68 14.93 4.31
C GLU A 321 26.39 13.45 4.02
N LEU A 322 26.07 12.69 5.08
CA LEU A 322 25.83 11.27 5.01
C LEU A 322 24.51 10.92 4.30
N ARG A 323 23.45 11.70 4.52
CA ARG A 323 22.18 11.56 3.78
C ARG A 323 22.35 11.82 2.29
N ASP A 324 23.10 12.87 1.92
CA ASP A 324 23.40 13.20 0.52
C ASP A 324 24.15 12.05 -0.19
N ILE A 325 25.13 11.44 0.49
CA ILE A 325 25.84 10.26 -0.02
C ILE A 325 24.87 9.10 -0.31
N ILE A 326 23.92 8.84 0.60
CA ILE A 326 22.96 7.74 0.45
C ILE A 326 21.98 7.98 -0.69
N ASP A 327 21.43 9.19 -0.78
CA ASP A 327 20.44 9.52 -1.81
C ASP A 327 21.08 9.48 -3.21
N ASN A 328 22.30 9.98 -3.36
CA ASN A 328 23.05 9.93 -4.61
C ASN A 328 23.50 8.50 -5.00
N SER A 329 23.74 7.62 -4.02
CA SER A 329 24.11 6.21 -4.27
C SER A 329 22.92 5.32 -4.68
N GLY A 330 21.68 5.77 -4.45
CA GLY A 330 20.48 4.97 -4.73
C GLY A 330 20.29 3.75 -3.81
N ALA A 331 20.97 3.68 -2.66
CA ALA A 331 20.96 2.55 -1.72
C ALA A 331 19.57 1.99 -1.43
N ARG A 332 18.61 2.88 -1.12
CA ARG A 332 17.22 2.52 -0.81
C ARG A 332 16.49 1.91 -2.01
N ARG A 333 16.76 2.41 -3.20
CA ARG A 333 16.17 1.90 -4.46
C ARG A 333 16.67 0.49 -4.74
N ILE A 334 17.97 0.24 -4.54
CA ILE A 334 18.58 -1.08 -4.77
C ILE A 334 18.04 -2.09 -3.74
N ALA A 335 18.00 -1.74 -2.44
CA ALA A 335 17.43 -2.59 -1.39
C ALA A 335 15.97 -3.00 -1.68
N ARG A 336 15.13 -2.05 -2.07
CA ARG A 336 13.73 -2.32 -2.46
C ARG A 336 13.63 -3.22 -3.69
N LYS A 337 14.48 -3.02 -4.70
CA LYS A 337 14.50 -3.84 -5.92
C LYS A 337 14.81 -5.30 -5.59
N ASP A 338 15.81 -5.53 -4.75
CA ASP A 338 16.23 -6.86 -4.31
C ASP A 338 15.19 -7.56 -3.43
N ALA A 339 14.54 -6.83 -2.54
CA ALA A 339 13.44 -7.36 -1.72
C ALA A 339 12.26 -7.79 -2.61
N ARG A 340 11.88 -6.97 -3.60
CA ARG A 340 10.84 -7.32 -4.59
C ARG A 340 11.17 -8.58 -5.37
N TRP A 341 12.41 -8.71 -5.83
CA TRP A 341 12.86 -9.93 -6.50
C TRP A 341 12.83 -11.15 -5.57
N SER A 342 13.32 -11.00 -4.33
CA SER A 342 13.29 -12.06 -3.32
C SER A 342 11.87 -12.54 -3.02
N ILE A 343 10.91 -11.61 -2.91
CA ILE A 343 9.49 -11.92 -2.76
C ILE A 343 9.01 -12.75 -3.94
N LYS A 344 9.30 -12.34 -5.19
CA LYS A 344 8.88 -13.05 -6.41
C LYS A 344 9.35 -14.52 -6.42
N GLN A 345 10.60 -14.76 -6.01
CA GLN A 345 11.16 -16.12 -5.95
C GLN A 345 10.51 -16.99 -4.86
N LEU A 346 10.00 -16.38 -3.79
CA LEU A 346 9.32 -17.08 -2.69
C LEU A 346 7.81 -17.27 -2.92
N VAL A 347 7.22 -16.69 -3.97
CA VAL A 347 5.78 -16.77 -4.28
C VAL A 347 5.27 -18.23 -4.37
N PRO A 348 5.95 -19.17 -5.06
CA PRO A 348 5.43 -20.54 -5.19
C PRO A 348 5.37 -21.30 -3.85
N LEU A 349 6.37 -21.13 -2.99
CA LEU A 349 6.38 -21.74 -1.65
C LEU A 349 5.27 -21.16 -0.77
N ALA A 350 5.08 -19.85 -0.89
CA ALA A 350 3.98 -19.13 -0.26
C ALA A 350 2.61 -19.64 -0.73
N ASP A 351 2.44 -19.94 -2.03
CA ASP A 351 1.23 -20.56 -2.57
C ASP A 351 0.99 -21.93 -1.93
N ALA A 352 2.00 -22.81 -1.92
CA ALA A 352 1.89 -24.16 -1.35
C ALA A 352 1.50 -24.13 0.14
N ALA A 353 2.18 -23.30 0.94
CA ALA A 353 1.85 -23.13 2.36
C ALA A 353 0.41 -22.63 2.58
N THR A 354 -0.05 -21.69 1.73
CA THR A 354 -1.43 -21.19 1.79
C THR A 354 -2.42 -22.33 1.52
N VAL A 355 -2.15 -23.16 0.51
CA VAL A 355 -3.00 -24.33 0.17
C VAL A 355 -3.10 -25.30 1.33
N PHE A 356 -1.99 -25.66 1.99
CA PHE A 356 -2.00 -26.59 3.13
C PHE A 356 -2.79 -26.04 4.32
N VAL A 357 -2.55 -24.79 4.72
CA VAL A 357 -3.24 -24.17 5.86
C VAL A 357 -4.72 -23.97 5.55
N TYR A 358 -5.06 -23.60 4.31
CA TYR A 358 -6.43 -23.52 3.84
C TYR A 358 -7.14 -24.88 3.90
N TYR A 359 -6.54 -25.93 3.35
CA TYR A 359 -7.14 -27.27 3.37
C TYR A 359 -7.37 -27.78 4.80
N HIS A 360 -6.42 -27.54 5.71
CA HIS A 360 -6.58 -27.89 7.12
C HIS A 360 -7.76 -27.13 7.77
N SER A 361 -7.87 -25.83 7.48
CA SER A 361 -8.99 -24.99 7.95
C SER A 361 -10.33 -25.51 7.46
N LEU A 362 -10.39 -25.89 6.18
CA LEU A 362 -11.58 -26.44 5.55
C LEU A 362 -11.96 -27.80 6.15
N LYS A 363 -10.98 -28.66 6.42
CA LYS A 363 -11.18 -29.94 7.10
C LYS A 363 -11.78 -29.75 8.50
N LYS A 364 -11.25 -28.81 9.28
CA LYS A 364 -11.75 -28.50 10.62
C LYS A 364 -13.20 -27.99 10.59
N LEU A 365 -13.51 -27.14 9.62
CA LEU A 365 -14.87 -26.71 9.37
C LEU A 365 -15.79 -27.88 8.97
N ALA A 366 -15.33 -28.77 8.08
CA ALA A 366 -16.06 -29.96 7.67
C ALA A 366 -16.35 -30.92 8.84
N GLU A 367 -15.36 -31.17 9.70
CA GLU A 367 -15.49 -31.97 10.92
C GLU A 367 -16.59 -31.39 11.84
N CYS A 368 -16.60 -30.07 12.05
CA CYS A 368 -17.63 -29.39 12.84
C CYS A 368 -19.04 -29.57 12.24
N LEU A 369 -19.18 -29.40 10.93
CA LEU A 369 -20.47 -29.52 10.24
C LEU A 369 -21.01 -30.96 10.28
N GLN A 370 -20.14 -31.95 10.09
CA GLN A 370 -20.53 -33.37 10.11
C GLN A 370 -20.94 -33.85 11.50
N GLN A 371 -20.33 -33.32 12.55
CA GLN A 371 -20.66 -33.65 13.94
C GLN A 371 -21.97 -33.00 14.42
N LYS A 372 -22.68 -32.26 13.55
CA LYS A 372 -23.83 -31.40 13.91
C LYS A 372 -23.51 -30.44 15.06
N GLY A 373 -22.25 -30.00 15.15
CA GLY A 373 -21.85 -28.97 16.10
C GLY A 373 -22.58 -27.66 15.80
N ASN A 374 -22.81 -26.84 16.83
CA ASN A 374 -23.36 -25.51 16.61
C ASN A 374 -22.31 -24.64 15.88
N LEU A 375 -22.52 -24.41 14.59
CA LEU A 375 -21.61 -23.61 13.76
C LEU A 375 -21.41 -22.20 14.34
N LEU A 376 -22.45 -21.58 14.92
CA LEU A 376 -22.32 -20.25 15.52
C LEU A 376 -21.38 -20.25 16.72
N ASP A 377 -21.43 -21.28 17.56
CA ASP A 377 -20.52 -21.40 18.70
C ASP A 377 -19.09 -21.67 18.23
N TYR A 378 -18.94 -22.51 17.20
CA TYR A 378 -17.65 -22.78 16.57
C TYR A 378 -17.04 -21.51 15.96
N LEU A 379 -17.82 -20.70 15.25
CA LEU A 379 -17.35 -19.44 14.67
C LEU A 379 -17.04 -18.35 15.72
N ARG A 380 -17.51 -18.50 16.98
CA ARG A 380 -17.26 -17.56 18.08
C ARG A 380 -16.08 -17.94 18.97
N SER A 381 -15.58 -19.17 18.87
CA SER A 381 -14.45 -19.67 19.67
C SER A 381 -13.12 -19.17 19.12
N ALA A 382 -12.29 -18.58 19.99
CA ALA A 382 -10.93 -18.11 19.61
C ALA A 382 -10.05 -19.25 19.07
N GLN A 383 -10.13 -20.45 19.67
CA GLN A 383 -9.38 -21.62 19.21
C GLN A 383 -9.85 -22.07 17.82
N SER A 384 -11.16 -22.09 17.59
CA SER A 384 -11.74 -22.48 16.31
C SER A 384 -11.40 -21.47 15.21
N LEU A 385 -11.39 -20.17 15.51
CA LEU A 385 -10.92 -19.14 14.59
C LEU A 385 -9.45 -19.34 14.21
N GLN A 386 -8.61 -19.73 15.18
CA GLN A 386 -7.20 -20.06 14.93
C GLN A 386 -7.03 -21.30 14.05
N ASP A 387 -7.92 -22.28 14.18
CA ASP A 387 -7.95 -23.50 13.35
C ASP A 387 -8.44 -23.19 11.91
N MET A 388 -9.29 -22.17 11.74
CA MET A 388 -9.82 -21.72 10.44
C MET A 388 -8.98 -20.64 9.74
N ARG A 389 -7.83 -20.26 10.29
CA ARG A 389 -7.00 -19.13 9.82
C ARG A 389 -6.62 -19.18 8.32
N GLY A 390 -6.60 -20.36 7.73
CA GLY A 390 -6.31 -20.56 6.31
C GLY A 390 -7.36 -19.97 5.36
N ILE A 391 -8.61 -19.83 5.81
CA ILE A 391 -9.65 -19.14 5.03
C ILE A 391 -9.31 -17.65 4.92
N GLY A 392 -9.00 -17.01 6.06
CA GLY A 392 -8.56 -15.61 6.08
C GLY A 392 -7.27 -15.37 5.30
N ALA A 393 -6.34 -16.32 5.34
CA ALA A 393 -5.11 -16.28 4.56
C ALA A 393 -5.35 -16.27 3.05
N ARG A 394 -6.22 -17.16 2.56
CA ARG A 394 -6.56 -17.23 1.14
C ARG A 394 -7.28 -15.96 0.69
N LEU A 395 -8.23 -15.47 1.49
CA LEU A 395 -8.90 -14.18 1.25
C LEU A 395 -7.89 -13.03 1.11
N ARG A 396 -6.97 -12.90 2.08
CA ARG A 396 -5.94 -11.85 2.03
C ARG A 396 -5.10 -11.94 0.76
N ARG A 397 -4.70 -13.15 0.37
CA ARG A 397 -3.93 -13.38 -0.87
C ARG A 397 -4.70 -12.96 -2.12
N ARG A 398 -6.01 -13.22 -2.18
CA ARG A 398 -6.88 -12.75 -3.28
C ARG A 398 -6.88 -11.24 -3.39
N ILE A 399 -7.04 -10.55 -2.27
CA ILE A 399 -7.06 -9.07 -2.20
C ILE A 399 -5.70 -8.52 -2.64
N ASP A 400 -4.60 -9.07 -2.13
CA ASP A 400 -3.25 -8.67 -2.50
C ASP A 400 -2.96 -8.91 -3.99
N TRP A 401 -3.48 -10.00 -4.56
CA TRP A 401 -3.35 -10.31 -5.97
C TRP A 401 -4.15 -9.34 -6.85
N LEU A 402 -5.42 -9.10 -6.54
CA LEU A 402 -6.26 -8.13 -7.25
C LEU A 402 -5.65 -6.72 -7.15
N GLY A 403 -5.16 -6.34 -5.97
CA GLY A 403 -4.39 -5.13 -5.74
C GLY A 403 -3.18 -5.00 -6.66
N ARG A 404 -2.44 -6.10 -6.91
CA ARG A 404 -1.28 -6.11 -7.81
C ARG A 404 -1.66 -5.98 -9.28
N VAL A 405 -2.71 -6.65 -9.72
CA VAL A 405 -3.18 -6.60 -11.12
C VAL A 405 -3.68 -5.21 -11.50
N SER A 406 -4.20 -4.47 -10.53
CA SER A 406 -4.61 -3.07 -10.68
C SER A 406 -3.49 -2.05 -10.49
N ARG A 407 -2.21 -2.46 -10.39
CA ARG A 407 -1.10 -1.51 -10.27
C ARG A 407 -0.68 -0.98 -11.63
N GLU A 408 -0.45 0.32 -11.68
CA GLU A 408 0.23 1.00 -12.78
C GLU A 408 1.76 0.90 -12.62
N GLU A 409 2.51 1.31 -13.66
CA GLU A 409 3.98 1.17 -13.70
C GLU A 409 4.70 1.93 -12.56
N ASP A 410 4.13 3.04 -12.12
CA ASP A 410 4.62 3.84 -10.99
C ASP A 410 4.30 3.25 -9.61
N GLY A 411 3.53 2.15 -9.57
CA GLY A 411 3.20 1.38 -8.38
C GLY A 411 1.89 1.76 -7.70
N ARG A 412 1.18 2.79 -8.18
CA ARG A 412 -0.15 3.20 -7.70
C ARG A 412 -1.21 2.16 -8.08
N ILE A 413 -2.23 1.98 -7.25
CA ILE A 413 -3.40 1.17 -7.59
C ILE A 413 -4.42 2.08 -8.26
N ASP A 414 -4.71 1.82 -9.54
CA ASP A 414 -5.73 2.53 -10.31
C ASP A 414 -6.59 1.51 -11.08
N ALA A 415 -7.83 1.37 -10.65
CA ALA A 415 -8.85 0.61 -11.36
C ALA A 415 -10.16 1.41 -11.42
N ARG A 416 -10.08 2.71 -11.71
CA ARG A 416 -11.29 3.52 -11.99
C ARG A 416 -12.15 2.85 -13.05
N ALA A 417 -13.47 2.86 -12.89
CA ALA A 417 -14.40 2.14 -13.76
C ALA A 417 -14.09 2.31 -15.26
N LEU A 418 -14.09 1.20 -16.00
CA LEU A 418 -13.88 1.12 -17.46
C LEU A 418 -12.53 1.66 -18.01
N THR A 419 -11.55 1.88 -17.13
CA THR A 419 -10.15 2.08 -17.51
C THR A 419 -9.47 0.73 -17.85
N PRO A 420 -8.32 0.72 -18.54
CA PRO A 420 -7.55 -0.51 -18.74
C PRO A 420 -7.19 -1.23 -17.43
N GLY A 421 -6.88 -0.48 -16.36
CA GLY A 421 -6.63 -1.03 -15.02
C GLY A 421 -7.85 -1.75 -14.44
N PHE A 422 -9.05 -1.21 -14.65
CA PHE A 422 -10.31 -1.87 -14.31
C PHE A 422 -10.56 -3.11 -15.17
N THR A 423 -10.33 -3.07 -16.48
CA THR A 423 -10.48 -4.27 -17.34
C THR A 423 -9.59 -5.43 -16.87
N ARG A 424 -8.33 -5.14 -16.48
CA ARG A 424 -7.44 -6.15 -15.88
C ARG A 424 -7.99 -6.68 -14.56
N ALA A 425 -8.54 -5.81 -13.70
CA ALA A 425 -9.17 -6.20 -12.44
C ALA A 425 -10.42 -7.07 -12.65
N THR A 426 -11.24 -6.75 -13.64
CA THR A 426 -12.43 -7.51 -14.06
C THR A 426 -12.05 -8.91 -14.54
N LEU A 427 -11.08 -9.01 -15.45
CA LEU A 427 -10.56 -10.30 -15.93
C LEU A 427 -10.07 -11.19 -14.78
N GLU A 428 -9.30 -10.61 -13.86
CA GLU A 428 -8.81 -11.35 -12.70
C GLU A 428 -9.94 -11.76 -11.75
N THR A 429 -10.94 -10.89 -11.53
CA THR A 429 -12.11 -11.21 -10.70
C THR A 429 -12.90 -12.38 -11.28
N ILE A 430 -13.19 -12.35 -12.59
CA ILE A 430 -13.87 -13.45 -13.31
C ILE A 430 -13.05 -14.73 -13.21
N ARG A 431 -11.73 -14.67 -13.44
CA ARG A 431 -10.84 -15.84 -13.32
C ARG A 431 -10.91 -16.44 -11.93
N GLN A 432 -10.91 -15.63 -10.88
CA GLN A 432 -11.04 -16.13 -9.51
C GLN A 432 -12.42 -16.73 -9.22
N MET A 433 -13.50 -16.18 -9.76
CA MET A 433 -14.84 -16.75 -9.71
C MET A 433 -14.92 -18.11 -10.43
N ASN A 434 -14.33 -18.23 -11.63
CA ASN A 434 -14.29 -19.50 -12.36
C ASN A 434 -13.51 -20.57 -11.58
N VAL A 435 -12.37 -20.21 -10.98
CA VAL A 435 -11.59 -21.11 -10.11
C VAL A 435 -12.40 -21.57 -8.89
N ALA A 436 -13.26 -20.69 -8.36
CA ALA A 436 -14.18 -21.01 -7.26
C ALA A 436 -15.39 -21.87 -7.69
N GLY A 437 -15.51 -22.21 -8.98
CA GLY A 437 -16.62 -23.00 -9.52
C GLY A 437 -17.91 -22.21 -9.71
N LEU A 438 -17.85 -20.87 -9.78
CA LEU A 438 -19.03 -20.03 -9.96
C LEU A 438 -19.41 -19.89 -11.44
N CYS A 439 -20.71 -19.85 -11.70
CA CYS A 439 -21.26 -19.42 -12.99
C CYS A 439 -21.22 -17.90 -13.05
N VAL A 440 -20.41 -17.36 -13.97
CA VAL A 440 -20.16 -15.92 -14.05
C VAL A 440 -20.96 -15.29 -15.16
N PHE A 441 -21.60 -14.16 -14.84
CA PHE A 441 -22.40 -13.35 -15.74
C PHE A 441 -21.91 -11.91 -15.72
N ILE A 442 -22.11 -11.22 -16.83
CA ILE A 442 -22.00 -9.78 -16.95
C ILE A 442 -23.34 -9.23 -17.39
N ASP A 443 -23.77 -8.15 -16.73
CA ASP A 443 -25.00 -7.46 -17.06
C ASP A 443 -24.79 -6.28 -18.02
N LYS A 444 -25.89 -5.68 -18.47
CA LYS A 444 -25.86 -4.59 -19.45
C LYS A 444 -25.17 -3.32 -18.98
N VAL A 445 -24.83 -3.16 -17.71
CA VAL A 445 -24.11 -1.98 -17.22
C VAL A 445 -22.66 -2.29 -16.85
N GLY A 446 -22.28 -3.57 -16.85
CA GLY A 446 -20.92 -4.04 -16.62
C GLY A 446 -20.68 -4.59 -15.21
N ASN A 447 -21.73 -4.83 -14.42
CA ASN A 447 -21.58 -5.56 -13.15
C ASN A 447 -21.17 -7.01 -13.43
N ILE A 448 -20.41 -7.59 -12.51
CA ILE A 448 -19.98 -9.00 -12.58
C ILE A 448 -20.72 -9.78 -11.51
N HIS A 449 -21.45 -10.82 -11.92
CA HIS A 449 -22.22 -11.66 -11.01
C HIS A 449 -21.67 -13.09 -11.01
N GLY A 450 -21.42 -13.65 -9.85
CA GLY A 450 -21.03 -15.05 -9.67
C GLY A 450 -22.10 -15.80 -8.89
N LEU A 451 -22.74 -16.78 -9.51
CA LEU A 451 -23.74 -17.64 -8.87
C LEU A 451 -23.16 -19.04 -8.63
N LEU A 452 -23.40 -19.58 -7.44
CA LEU A 452 -23.10 -20.97 -7.13
C LEU A 452 -24.29 -21.84 -7.57
N LEU A 453 -24.20 -22.43 -8.77
CA LEU A 453 -25.25 -23.25 -9.37
C LEU A 453 -24.81 -24.69 -9.56
N SER A 454 -25.67 -25.64 -9.19
CA SER A 454 -25.50 -27.05 -9.54
C SER A 454 -25.59 -27.27 -11.06
N ASP A 455 -25.02 -28.37 -11.56
CA ASP A 455 -25.10 -28.74 -12.98
C ASP A 455 -26.57 -28.81 -13.48
N GLY A 456 -27.47 -29.29 -12.62
CA GLY A 456 -28.91 -29.34 -12.90
C GLY A 456 -29.53 -27.95 -13.08
N GLN A 457 -29.19 -27.00 -12.19
CA GLN A 457 -29.64 -25.61 -12.30
C GLN A 457 -29.05 -24.91 -13.52
N GLN A 458 -27.77 -25.14 -13.84
CA GLN A 458 -27.15 -24.60 -15.05
C GLN A 458 -27.85 -25.13 -16.31
N ALA A 459 -28.16 -26.43 -16.36
CA ALA A 459 -28.86 -27.03 -17.49
C ALA A 459 -30.31 -26.52 -17.60
N ALA A 460 -31.02 -26.36 -16.48
CA ALA A 460 -32.35 -25.78 -16.43
C ALA A 460 -32.37 -24.32 -16.91
N LEU A 461 -31.39 -23.52 -16.47
CA LEU A 461 -31.21 -22.13 -16.90
C LEU A 461 -30.95 -22.04 -18.41
N ARG A 462 -30.12 -22.93 -18.98
CA ARG A 462 -29.88 -22.99 -20.43
C ARG A 462 -31.10 -23.40 -21.25
N ARG A 463 -31.99 -24.22 -20.70
CA ARG A 463 -33.25 -24.62 -21.34
C ARG A 463 -34.37 -23.59 -21.17
N GLY A 464 -34.21 -22.63 -20.26
CA GLY A 464 -35.24 -21.67 -19.90
C GLY A 464 -36.30 -22.22 -18.92
N ASP A 465 -36.01 -23.33 -18.25
CA ASP A 465 -36.92 -23.93 -17.26
C ASP A 465 -36.98 -23.12 -15.95
N ILE A 466 -35.92 -22.35 -15.69
CA ILE A 466 -35.77 -21.42 -14.56
C ILE A 466 -35.11 -20.14 -15.05
N THR A 467 -35.37 -19.01 -14.41
CA THR A 467 -34.80 -17.70 -14.75
C THR A 467 -33.75 -17.24 -13.73
N LEU A 468 -32.89 -16.30 -14.14
CA LEU A 468 -31.95 -15.64 -13.22
C LEU A 468 -32.68 -14.88 -12.10
N ALA A 469 -33.76 -14.18 -12.45
CA ALA A 469 -34.60 -13.45 -11.50
C ALA A 469 -35.17 -14.37 -10.41
N GLU A 470 -35.66 -15.56 -10.76
CA GLU A 470 -36.16 -16.55 -9.78
C GLU A 470 -35.06 -17.08 -8.85
N LEU A 471 -33.85 -17.30 -9.39
CA LEU A 471 -32.69 -17.75 -8.62
C LEU A 471 -32.20 -16.65 -7.66
N CYS A 472 -32.09 -15.40 -8.13
CA CYS A 472 -31.57 -14.28 -7.36
C CYS A 472 -32.57 -13.75 -6.33
N ALA A 473 -33.88 -13.79 -6.60
CA ALA A 473 -34.91 -13.43 -5.64
C ALA A 473 -34.90 -14.31 -4.38
N ARG A 474 -34.32 -15.52 -4.47
CA ARG A 474 -34.14 -16.47 -3.37
C ARG A 474 -32.68 -16.61 -2.94
N SER A 475 -31.79 -15.74 -3.43
CA SER A 475 -30.37 -15.84 -3.13
C SER A 475 -29.99 -15.05 -1.89
N VAL A 476 -28.88 -15.44 -1.26
CA VAL A 476 -28.10 -14.55 -0.40
C VAL A 476 -27.02 -13.93 -1.28
N CYS A 477 -27.08 -12.62 -1.46
CA CYS A 477 -26.12 -11.86 -2.26
C CYS A 477 -25.02 -11.27 -1.37
N HIS A 478 -23.77 -11.49 -1.76
CA HIS A 478 -22.62 -10.77 -1.23
C HIS A 478 -22.15 -9.74 -2.26
N GLY A 479 -22.26 -8.46 -1.93
CA GLY A 479 -21.99 -7.37 -2.88
C GLY A 479 -20.97 -6.37 -2.36
N SER A 480 -20.20 -5.79 -3.27
CA SER A 480 -19.48 -4.52 -3.11
C SER A 480 -18.93 -4.11 -4.49
N HIS A 481 -17.89 -3.28 -4.57
CA HIS A 481 -17.28 -2.82 -5.83
C HIS A 481 -15.82 -3.26 -5.99
N ILE A 482 -15.31 -3.24 -7.23
CA ILE A 482 -13.88 -3.45 -7.52
C ILE A 482 -13.21 -2.23 -8.15
N ASP A 483 -14.01 -1.28 -8.65
CA ASP A 483 -13.48 0.01 -9.08
C ASP A 483 -12.94 0.78 -7.88
N THR A 484 -11.99 1.67 -8.17
CA THR A 484 -11.28 2.44 -7.15
C THR A 484 -11.22 3.90 -7.56
N VAL A 485 -10.93 4.78 -6.60
CA VAL A 485 -10.32 6.08 -6.90
C VAL A 485 -8.89 5.92 -7.48
N ASN A 486 -8.30 7.04 -7.91
CA ASN A 486 -6.89 7.11 -8.27
C ASN A 486 -5.99 6.96 -7.03
N ASP A 487 -4.89 6.21 -7.16
CA ASP A 487 -3.94 5.90 -6.07
C ASP A 487 -4.60 5.32 -4.81
N ALA A 488 -5.47 4.34 -5.02
CA ALA A 488 -6.30 3.79 -3.95
C ALA A 488 -5.57 2.79 -3.04
N GLY A 489 -6.19 2.53 -1.89
CA GLY A 489 -5.89 1.34 -1.10
C GLY A 489 -6.32 0.05 -1.81
N LYS A 490 -5.90 -1.10 -1.28
CA LYS A 490 -6.24 -2.42 -1.84
C LYS A 490 -7.53 -3.05 -1.30
N PHE A 491 -8.17 -2.42 -0.31
CA PHE A 491 -9.27 -3.02 0.46
C PHE A 491 -10.64 -2.43 0.16
N ASP A 492 -10.71 -1.14 -0.15
CA ASP A 492 -11.94 -0.40 -0.44
C ASP A 492 -12.73 -1.10 -1.57
N GLY A 493 -14.00 -1.42 -1.32
CA GLY A 493 -14.86 -2.29 -2.13
C GLY A 493 -14.42 -3.76 -2.25
N ARG A 494 -13.16 -3.98 -2.63
CA ARG A 494 -12.56 -5.27 -2.97
C ARG A 494 -12.64 -6.28 -1.83
N LEU A 495 -12.59 -5.80 -0.58
CA LEU A 495 -12.79 -6.65 0.60
C LEU A 495 -14.16 -7.32 0.56
N GLY A 496 -15.22 -6.60 0.21
CA GLY A 496 -16.59 -7.11 0.15
C GLY A 496 -16.75 -8.15 -0.96
N VAL A 497 -16.32 -7.81 -2.17
CA VAL A 497 -16.37 -8.71 -3.33
C VAL A 497 -15.60 -10.00 -3.06
N LEU A 498 -14.35 -9.89 -2.61
CA LEU A 498 -13.51 -11.07 -2.41
C LEU A 498 -13.89 -11.87 -1.16
N SER A 499 -14.50 -11.24 -0.15
CA SER A 499 -15.09 -11.97 0.99
C SER A 499 -16.30 -12.79 0.55
N GLY A 500 -17.16 -12.23 -0.31
CA GLY A 500 -18.27 -12.96 -0.93
C GLY A 500 -17.77 -14.14 -1.74
N LEU A 501 -16.81 -13.89 -2.63
CA LEU A 501 -16.16 -14.94 -3.42
C LEU A 501 -15.55 -16.04 -2.54
N GLU A 502 -14.80 -15.68 -1.49
CA GLU A 502 -14.17 -16.65 -0.60
C GLU A 502 -15.22 -17.48 0.14
N THR A 503 -16.32 -16.86 0.57
CA THR A 503 -17.44 -17.55 1.21
C THR A 503 -18.00 -18.61 0.28
N LEU A 504 -18.36 -18.24 -0.96
CA LEU A 504 -18.91 -19.18 -1.94
C LEU A 504 -17.88 -20.27 -2.32
N HIS A 505 -16.60 -19.94 -2.44
CA HIS A 505 -15.56 -20.93 -2.74
C HIS A 505 -15.36 -21.93 -1.60
N VAL A 506 -15.45 -21.50 -0.34
CA VAL A 506 -15.45 -22.42 0.81
C VAL A 506 -16.60 -23.42 0.68
N LEU A 507 -17.79 -22.99 0.28
CA LEU A 507 -18.93 -23.89 0.04
C LEU A 507 -18.65 -24.88 -1.10
N THR A 508 -18.12 -24.42 -2.23
CA THR A 508 -17.71 -25.28 -3.35
C THR A 508 -16.68 -26.31 -2.90
N ASP A 509 -15.68 -25.89 -2.13
CA ASP A 509 -14.60 -26.76 -1.68
C ASP A 509 -15.07 -27.76 -0.61
N LEU A 510 -15.99 -27.37 0.29
CA LEU A 510 -16.64 -28.29 1.23
C LEU A 510 -17.37 -29.41 0.49
N LYS A 511 -18.14 -29.06 -0.55
CA LYS A 511 -18.79 -30.07 -1.41
C LYS A 511 -17.76 -30.91 -2.16
N ARG A 512 -16.77 -30.28 -2.78
CA ARG A 512 -15.77 -30.95 -3.63
C ARG A 512 -14.88 -31.93 -2.87
N TYR A 513 -14.46 -31.59 -1.64
CA TYR A 513 -13.47 -32.37 -0.89
C TYR A 513 -14.05 -33.21 0.23
N PHE A 514 -15.22 -32.85 0.77
CA PHE A 514 -15.83 -33.52 1.92
C PHE A 514 -17.27 -33.98 1.67
N ASP A 515 -17.78 -33.79 0.44
CA ASP A 515 -19.15 -34.13 0.03
C ASP A 515 -20.24 -33.47 0.90
N ILE A 516 -19.92 -32.34 1.52
CA ILE A 516 -20.87 -31.58 2.34
C ILE A 516 -21.69 -30.68 1.41
N ASP A 517 -22.96 -31.02 1.21
CA ASP A 517 -23.91 -30.14 0.54
C ASP A 517 -24.34 -29.02 1.48
N TRP A 518 -23.81 -27.81 1.23
CA TRP A 518 -24.36 -26.61 1.83
C TRP A 518 -25.63 -26.20 1.09
N GLN A 519 -26.72 -26.90 1.39
CA GLN A 519 -28.05 -26.47 0.99
C GLN A 519 -28.71 -25.82 2.20
N VAL A 520 -28.95 -24.51 2.13
CA VAL A 520 -29.93 -23.88 3.00
C VAL A 520 -31.24 -24.63 2.78
N GLU A 521 -31.91 -25.04 3.86
CA GLU A 521 -33.11 -25.91 3.88
C GLU A 521 -34.32 -25.42 3.03
N ALA A 522 -34.16 -24.36 2.23
CA ALA A 522 -35.20 -23.70 1.46
C ALA A 522 -34.86 -23.51 -0.04
N GLY A 523 -33.86 -24.18 -0.61
CA GLY A 523 -33.51 -24.04 -2.04
C GLY A 523 -32.99 -22.64 -2.41
N ALA A 524 -32.34 -21.98 -1.46
CA ALA A 524 -31.73 -20.67 -1.65
C ALA A 524 -30.41 -20.79 -2.45
N CYS A 525 -30.18 -19.85 -3.38
CA CYS A 525 -28.92 -19.76 -4.12
C CYS A 525 -27.90 -18.90 -3.35
N SER A 526 -26.61 -19.12 -3.53
CA SER A 526 -25.58 -18.15 -3.10
C SER A 526 -25.07 -17.40 -4.31
N HIS A 527 -24.99 -16.09 -4.16
CA HIS A 527 -24.71 -15.14 -5.24
C HIS A 527 -23.73 -14.11 -4.72
N MET A 528 -22.81 -13.68 -5.56
CA MET A 528 -22.02 -12.49 -5.30
C MET A 528 -22.04 -11.52 -6.48
N SER A 529 -22.02 -10.21 -6.20
CA SER A 529 -21.93 -9.14 -7.20
C SER A 529 -20.70 -8.27 -6.97
N ALA A 530 -19.95 -7.99 -8.03
CA ALA A 530 -19.03 -6.87 -8.09
C ALA A 530 -19.72 -5.75 -8.89
N PHE A 531 -20.22 -4.74 -8.17
CA PHE A 531 -20.86 -3.58 -8.77
C PHE A 531 -19.80 -2.66 -9.40
N ILE A 532 -20.14 -2.04 -10.51
CA ILE A 532 -19.27 -1.10 -11.23
C ILE A 532 -19.69 0.35 -10.99
N GLY A 533 -18.71 1.23 -10.83
CA GLY A 533 -18.88 2.67 -10.83
C GLY A 533 -19.40 3.22 -9.50
N GLU A 534 -19.18 2.51 -8.41
CA GLU A 534 -19.52 2.98 -7.06
C GLU A 534 -18.80 4.31 -6.75
N GLU A 535 -17.54 4.43 -7.20
CA GLU A 535 -16.67 5.58 -6.93
C GLU A 535 -16.98 6.82 -7.79
N MET A 536 -18.06 6.77 -8.58
CA MET A 536 -18.59 7.89 -9.36
C MET A 536 -17.58 8.59 -10.28
N THR A 537 -16.73 7.81 -10.97
CA THR A 537 -15.79 8.34 -11.97
C THR A 537 -16.47 8.84 -13.24
N PHE A 538 -17.69 8.35 -13.49
CA PHE A 538 -18.61 8.84 -14.51
C PHE A 538 -19.80 9.54 -13.86
N THR A 539 -20.30 10.59 -14.50
CA THR A 539 -21.45 11.36 -14.04
C THR A 539 -22.53 11.42 -15.12
N GLY A 540 -23.79 11.42 -14.70
CA GLY A 540 -24.94 11.66 -15.56
C GLY A 540 -26.15 12.10 -14.74
N GLU A 541 -27.06 12.84 -15.36
CA GLU A 541 -28.20 13.44 -14.69
C GLU A 541 -29.06 12.36 -13.99
N GLY A 542 -29.24 12.51 -12.67
CA GLY A 542 -30.10 11.63 -11.87
C GLY A 542 -29.56 10.22 -11.62
N VAL A 543 -28.33 9.89 -12.02
CA VAL A 543 -27.73 8.57 -11.82
C VAL A 543 -26.64 8.62 -10.75
N SER A 544 -26.79 7.76 -9.74
CA SER A 544 -25.82 7.55 -8.65
C SER A 544 -25.53 6.08 -8.51
N MET A 545 -24.28 5.71 -8.24
CA MET A 545 -23.83 4.32 -8.07
C MET A 545 -24.41 3.43 -9.19
N PRO A 546 -24.08 3.72 -10.46
CA PRO A 546 -24.76 3.19 -11.65
C PRO A 546 -24.95 1.67 -11.63
N GLY A 547 -23.93 0.90 -11.23
CA GLY A 547 -23.99 -0.55 -11.16
C GLY A 547 -25.12 -1.06 -10.26
N SER A 548 -25.12 -0.67 -8.98
CA SER A 548 -26.15 -1.10 -8.02
C SER A 548 -27.52 -0.47 -8.29
N ALA A 549 -27.56 0.78 -8.77
CA ALA A 549 -28.81 1.45 -9.13
C ALA A 549 -29.53 0.75 -10.27
N ALA A 550 -28.80 0.19 -11.24
CA ALA A 550 -29.37 -0.61 -12.32
C ALA A 550 -30.02 -1.89 -11.80
N VAL A 551 -29.34 -2.62 -10.92
CA VAL A 551 -29.86 -3.86 -10.31
C VAL A 551 -31.08 -3.57 -9.43
N ALA A 552 -31.10 -2.45 -8.73
CA ALA A 552 -32.24 -1.99 -7.93
C ALA A 552 -33.39 -1.41 -8.79
N GLY A 553 -33.24 -1.31 -10.12
CA GLY A 553 -34.24 -0.73 -11.01
C GLY A 553 -34.40 0.80 -10.88
N GLN A 554 -33.46 1.48 -10.22
CA GLN A 554 -33.48 2.93 -10.02
C GLN A 554 -32.87 3.71 -11.20
N ALA A 555 -32.01 3.07 -11.99
CA ALA A 555 -31.41 3.65 -13.19
C ALA A 555 -31.55 2.69 -14.37
N ALA A 556 -32.01 3.21 -15.51
CA ALA A 556 -32.08 2.43 -16.74
C ALA A 556 -30.69 2.26 -17.37
N PRO A 557 -30.33 1.10 -17.95
CA PRO A 557 -29.04 0.90 -18.62
C PRO A 557 -28.74 1.99 -19.66
N GLU A 558 -29.73 2.43 -20.41
CA GLU A 558 -29.59 3.44 -21.46
C GLU A 558 -29.20 4.82 -20.90
N ALA A 559 -29.62 5.14 -19.66
CA ALA A 559 -29.21 6.36 -18.98
C ALA A 559 -27.75 6.25 -18.52
N ILE A 560 -27.36 5.10 -17.97
CA ILE A 560 -26.00 4.82 -17.54
C ILE A 560 -25.03 4.86 -18.72
N HIS A 561 -25.40 4.27 -19.87
CA HIS A 561 -24.59 4.27 -21.09
C HIS A 561 -24.29 5.68 -21.62
N LYS A 562 -25.08 6.70 -21.25
CA LYS A 562 -24.89 8.10 -21.64
C LYS A 562 -24.03 8.90 -20.67
N MET A 563 -23.69 8.35 -19.51
CA MET A 563 -22.82 9.01 -18.54
C MET A 563 -21.44 9.29 -19.14
N ARG A 564 -20.80 10.37 -18.68
CA ARG A 564 -19.46 10.79 -19.14
C ARG A 564 -18.50 10.94 -17.98
N ASN A 565 -17.21 10.67 -18.22
CA ASN A 565 -16.14 10.96 -17.28
C ASN A 565 -15.55 12.36 -17.50
N GLN A 566 -14.58 12.75 -16.68
CA GLN A 566 -13.90 14.06 -16.77
C GLN A 566 -13.17 14.28 -18.12
N GLN A 567 -12.79 13.21 -18.81
CA GLN A 567 -12.15 13.26 -20.13
C GLN A 567 -13.18 13.36 -21.28
N GLY A 568 -14.48 13.35 -20.96
CA GLY A 568 -15.57 13.39 -21.93
C GLY A 568 -15.90 12.04 -22.57
N GLU A 569 -15.23 10.96 -22.17
CA GLU A 569 -15.50 9.60 -22.67
C GLU A 569 -16.87 9.11 -22.18
N GLN A 570 -17.59 8.37 -23.02
CA GLN A 570 -18.93 7.89 -22.73
C GLN A 570 -18.91 6.45 -22.17
N TRP A 571 -19.71 6.18 -21.13
CA TRP A 571 -19.77 4.87 -20.48
C TRP A 571 -20.01 3.72 -21.46
N GLY A 572 -21.01 3.86 -22.35
CA GLY A 572 -21.38 2.80 -23.30
C GLY A 572 -20.24 2.39 -24.23
N GLU A 573 -19.46 3.35 -24.73
CA GLU A 573 -18.32 3.10 -25.63
C GLU A 573 -17.17 2.39 -24.89
N ARG A 574 -16.89 2.85 -23.66
CA ARG A 574 -15.87 2.24 -22.80
C ARG A 574 -16.27 0.84 -22.35
N LEU A 575 -17.55 0.61 -22.07
CA LEU A 575 -18.11 -0.69 -21.75
C LEU A 575 -18.00 -1.65 -22.94
N GLN A 576 -18.33 -1.22 -24.16
CA GLN A 576 -18.14 -2.02 -25.37
C GLN A 576 -16.67 -2.42 -25.56
N THR A 577 -15.74 -1.49 -25.30
CA THR A 577 -14.29 -1.77 -25.36
C THR A 577 -13.90 -2.88 -24.38
N MET A 578 -14.35 -2.77 -23.12
CA MET A 578 -14.11 -3.81 -22.11
C MET A 578 -14.73 -5.16 -22.52
N LEU A 579 -15.97 -5.16 -23.02
CA LEU A 579 -16.65 -6.38 -23.47
C LEU A 579 -15.93 -7.05 -24.65
N ALA A 580 -15.33 -6.29 -25.57
CA ALA A 580 -14.54 -6.83 -26.66
C ALA A 580 -13.27 -7.54 -26.14
N GLU A 581 -12.58 -6.97 -25.15
CA GLU A 581 -11.44 -7.62 -24.50
C GLU A 581 -11.85 -8.90 -23.75
N LEU A 582 -13.02 -8.89 -23.11
CA LEU A 582 -13.59 -10.06 -22.43
C LEU A 582 -14.02 -11.16 -23.42
N LYS A 583 -14.61 -10.78 -24.56
CA LYS A 583 -14.90 -11.69 -25.68
C LYS A 583 -13.63 -12.39 -26.14
N GLN A 584 -12.55 -11.65 -26.37
CA GLN A 584 -11.26 -12.23 -26.75
C GLN A 584 -10.74 -13.18 -25.66
N ALA A 585 -10.82 -12.78 -24.38
CA ALA A 585 -10.40 -13.62 -23.27
C ALA A 585 -11.20 -14.92 -23.13
N GLN A 586 -12.50 -14.86 -23.40
CA GLN A 586 -13.37 -16.04 -23.42
C GLN A 586 -13.04 -16.96 -24.59
N ALA A 587 -12.84 -16.41 -25.80
CA ALA A 587 -12.46 -17.17 -26.99
C ALA A 587 -11.09 -17.87 -26.83
N GLU A 588 -10.16 -17.24 -26.13
CA GLU A 588 -8.84 -17.80 -25.78
C GLU A 588 -8.90 -18.79 -24.60
N GLY A 589 -10.06 -19.00 -23.98
CA GLY A 589 -10.24 -19.88 -22.83
C GLY A 589 -9.59 -19.38 -21.53
N ARG A 590 -9.21 -18.10 -21.46
CA ARG A 590 -8.64 -17.48 -20.26
C ARG A 590 -9.68 -17.28 -19.15
N ILE A 591 -10.94 -17.09 -19.54
CA ILE A 591 -12.09 -16.94 -18.65
C ILE A 591 -13.28 -17.75 -19.20
N GLN A 592 -14.25 -18.02 -18.33
CA GLN A 592 -15.52 -18.64 -18.69
C GLN A 592 -16.66 -17.74 -18.24
N LEU A 593 -17.49 -17.32 -19.19
CA LEU A 593 -18.72 -16.59 -18.93
C LEU A 593 -19.91 -17.44 -19.36
N PHE A 594 -21.03 -17.29 -18.66
CA PHE A 594 -22.30 -17.85 -19.11
C PHE A 594 -22.88 -17.03 -20.28
N ASN A 595 -22.57 -15.73 -20.33
CA ASN A 595 -22.77 -14.92 -21.53
C ASN A 595 -22.01 -15.53 -22.71
N GLN A 596 -22.65 -15.59 -23.89
CA GLN A 596 -22.02 -16.09 -25.12
C GLN A 596 -21.37 -14.94 -25.90
N LEU A 597 -20.48 -14.17 -25.25
CA LEU A 597 -19.82 -13.02 -25.88
C LEU A 597 -18.92 -13.45 -27.05
N ASP A 598 -18.28 -14.61 -26.92
CA ASP A 598 -17.48 -15.27 -27.96
C ASP A 598 -18.24 -15.49 -29.28
N LYS A 599 -19.57 -15.59 -29.22
CA LYS A 599 -20.44 -15.76 -30.40
C LYS A 599 -21.16 -14.50 -30.85
N ALA A 600 -21.10 -13.42 -30.05
CA ALA A 600 -21.74 -12.17 -30.38
C ALA A 600 -20.92 -11.39 -31.43
N ALA A 601 -21.60 -10.72 -32.36
CA ALA A 601 -20.98 -9.67 -33.17
C ALA A 601 -20.58 -8.49 -32.28
N ASP A 602 -19.57 -7.71 -32.68
CA ASP A 602 -19.05 -6.62 -31.83
C ASP A 602 -20.13 -5.56 -31.53
N GLU A 603 -20.99 -5.27 -32.51
CA GLU A 603 -22.15 -4.37 -32.35
C GLU A 603 -23.23 -4.92 -31.39
N GLY A 604 -23.27 -6.25 -31.19
CA GLY A 604 -24.25 -6.94 -30.35
C GLY A 604 -23.73 -7.37 -28.98
N LEU A 605 -22.55 -6.90 -28.56
CA LEU A 605 -21.94 -7.28 -27.27
C LEU A 605 -22.80 -6.91 -26.06
N LEU A 606 -23.45 -5.74 -26.10
CA LEU A 606 -24.34 -5.29 -25.02
C LEU A 606 -25.61 -6.15 -24.96
N ASP A 607 -26.14 -6.60 -26.10
CA ASP A 607 -27.34 -7.45 -26.17
C ASP A 607 -27.07 -8.88 -25.67
N ALA A 608 -25.82 -9.34 -25.72
CA ALA A 608 -25.39 -10.61 -25.14
C ALA A 608 -25.24 -10.56 -23.61
N CYS A 609 -25.35 -9.38 -22.99
CA CYS A 609 -25.31 -9.18 -21.55
C CYS A 609 -26.71 -9.31 -20.92
N SER A 610 -26.75 -9.81 -19.68
CA SER A 610 -28.01 -10.05 -18.94
C SER A 610 -28.66 -8.74 -18.47
N ASP A 611 -29.97 -8.74 -18.22
CA ASP A 611 -30.64 -7.58 -17.62
C ASP A 611 -30.15 -7.42 -16.17
N PRO A 612 -29.67 -6.24 -15.74
CA PRO A 612 -29.21 -6.01 -14.37
C PRO A 612 -30.28 -6.37 -13.32
N ARG A 613 -31.57 -6.17 -13.63
CA ARG A 613 -32.68 -6.43 -12.69
C ARG A 613 -32.87 -7.92 -12.39
N ASP A 614 -32.36 -8.80 -13.26
CA ASP A 614 -32.39 -10.25 -13.03
C ASP A 614 -31.52 -10.69 -11.84
N PHE A 615 -30.59 -9.83 -11.39
CA PHE A 615 -29.68 -10.11 -10.27
C PHE A 615 -30.11 -9.47 -8.94
N TYR A 616 -31.32 -8.90 -8.88
CA TYR A 616 -31.83 -8.36 -7.63
C TYR A 616 -32.01 -9.47 -6.58
N SER A 617 -31.48 -9.23 -5.37
CA SER A 617 -31.66 -10.11 -4.22
C SER A 617 -32.16 -9.31 -3.00
N PRO A 618 -33.24 -9.76 -2.34
CA PRO A 618 -33.73 -9.14 -1.11
C PRO A 618 -32.81 -9.37 0.10
N HIS A 619 -31.84 -10.28 0.00
CA HIS A 619 -30.90 -10.64 1.07
C HIS A 619 -29.47 -10.28 0.67
N SER A 620 -29.19 -8.98 0.57
CA SER A 620 -27.88 -8.46 0.18
C SER A 620 -27.06 -8.05 1.41
N TYR A 621 -25.83 -8.54 1.47
CA TYR A 621 -24.86 -8.24 2.52
C TYR A 621 -23.58 -7.68 1.90
N GLU A 622 -23.12 -6.57 2.45
CA GLU A 622 -21.84 -5.98 2.11
C GLU A 622 -20.92 -6.03 3.32
N ARG A 623 -19.68 -6.48 3.09
CA ARG A 623 -18.58 -6.31 4.05
C ARG A 623 -17.68 -5.21 3.51
N HIS A 624 -17.44 -4.20 4.34
CA HIS A 624 -16.61 -3.07 3.96
C HIS A 624 -15.59 -2.76 5.04
N ILE A 625 -14.51 -2.09 4.67
CA ILE A 625 -13.65 -1.42 5.67
C ILE A 625 -14.42 -0.25 6.28
N GLU A 626 -14.06 0.14 7.50
CA GLU A 626 -14.72 1.28 8.18
C GLU A 626 -14.52 2.61 7.41
N GLN A 627 -13.38 2.75 6.72
CA GLN A 627 -12.87 4.00 6.13
C GLN A 627 -12.64 5.12 7.16
N GLY A 628 -12.80 4.83 8.45
CA GLY A 628 -12.58 5.71 9.60
C GLY A 628 -11.78 5.02 10.71
N PRO A 629 -11.52 5.73 11.83
CA PRO A 629 -10.65 5.25 12.91
C PRO A 629 -11.41 4.68 14.14
N ILE A 630 -12.73 4.56 14.12
CA ILE A 630 -13.55 4.22 15.30
C ILE A 630 -13.27 2.80 15.78
N LEU A 631 -13.24 1.83 14.89
CA LEU A 631 -13.00 0.41 15.20
C LEU A 631 -11.58 0.17 15.69
N ASP A 632 -10.62 0.83 15.05
CA ASP A 632 -9.21 0.78 15.45
C ASP A 632 -9.03 1.34 16.88
N ARG A 633 -9.60 2.52 17.17
CA ARG A 633 -9.59 3.12 18.52
C ARG A 633 -10.32 2.29 19.55
N ALA A 634 -11.43 1.67 19.17
CA ALA A 634 -12.21 0.79 20.05
C ALA A 634 -11.55 -0.58 20.25
N ASN A 635 -10.51 -0.90 19.45
CA ASN A 635 -9.89 -2.22 19.37
C ASN A 635 -10.92 -3.34 19.09
N VAL A 636 -11.84 -3.07 18.16
CA VAL A 636 -12.91 -4.00 17.76
C VAL A 636 -12.72 -4.40 16.29
N PRO A 637 -12.62 -5.71 15.96
CA PRO A 637 -12.27 -6.14 14.60
C PRO A 637 -13.44 -6.10 13.60
N ILE A 638 -14.69 -6.10 14.07
CA ILE A 638 -15.89 -6.10 13.22
C ILE A 638 -17.10 -5.54 13.97
N VAL A 639 -17.96 -4.82 13.26
CA VAL A 639 -19.26 -4.35 13.76
C VAL A 639 -20.35 -4.55 12.73
N GLN A 640 -21.59 -4.56 13.19
CA GLN A 640 -22.77 -4.46 12.32
C GLN A 640 -23.10 -2.99 12.10
N VAL A 641 -23.13 -2.55 10.84
CA VAL A 641 -23.53 -1.20 10.48
C VAL A 641 -25.03 -1.03 10.71
N GLY A 642 -25.43 -0.09 11.57
CA GLY A 642 -26.84 0.16 11.87
C GLY A 642 -27.52 1.12 10.89
N THR A 643 -26.79 2.09 10.33
CA THR A 643 -27.33 3.10 9.41
C THR A 643 -26.23 3.65 8.51
N ILE A 644 -26.56 3.92 7.25
CA ILE A 644 -25.73 4.65 6.30
C ILE A 644 -26.36 6.04 6.11
N MET A 645 -25.56 7.10 6.18
CA MET A 645 -26.05 8.48 6.04
C MET A 645 -26.44 8.78 4.58
N GLY A 646 -27.54 9.50 4.37
CA GLY A 646 -27.92 9.99 3.03
C GLY A 646 -26.93 11.04 2.53
N ILE A 647 -26.80 11.20 1.21
CA ILE A 647 -25.84 12.11 0.57
C ILE A 647 -26.61 13.21 -0.19
N TYR A 648 -26.27 14.47 0.09
CA TYR A 648 -26.73 15.66 -0.60
C TYR A 648 -25.54 16.38 -1.22
N GLN A 649 -25.53 16.59 -2.54
CA GLN A 649 -24.43 17.27 -3.23
C GLN A 649 -24.91 18.49 -4.00
N GLU A 650 -24.19 19.61 -3.84
CA GLU A 650 -24.46 20.88 -4.53
C GLU A 650 -23.14 21.58 -4.87
N ASP A 651 -23.07 22.08 -6.10
CA ASP A 651 -21.92 22.82 -6.63
C ASP A 651 -22.25 24.32 -6.68
N PHE A 652 -21.35 25.16 -6.19
CA PHE A 652 -21.45 26.61 -6.19
C PHE A 652 -20.38 27.19 -7.12
N THR A 653 -20.80 27.92 -8.14
CA THR A 653 -19.91 28.65 -9.03
C THR A 653 -19.89 30.12 -8.62
N PHE A 654 -18.70 30.63 -8.34
CA PHE A 654 -18.39 32.00 -7.99
C PHE A 654 -17.77 32.70 -9.19
N SER A 655 -18.24 33.90 -9.51
CA SER A 655 -17.65 34.72 -10.58
C SER A 655 -17.38 36.14 -10.11
N GLY A 656 -16.18 36.63 -10.40
CA GLY A 656 -15.70 37.95 -9.99
C GLY A 656 -14.19 37.94 -9.67
N GLN A 657 -13.63 39.11 -9.36
CA GLN A 657 -12.18 39.23 -9.10
C GLN A 657 -11.72 38.48 -7.84
N LEU A 658 -12.61 38.30 -6.85
CA LEU A 658 -12.34 37.60 -5.60
C LEU A 658 -13.03 36.22 -5.53
N ALA A 659 -13.31 35.58 -6.67
CA ALA A 659 -14.03 34.30 -6.74
C ALA A 659 -13.39 33.22 -5.86
N GLU A 660 -12.06 33.06 -5.97
CA GLU A 660 -11.25 32.12 -5.20
C GLU A 660 -11.34 32.37 -3.68
N ALA A 661 -11.28 33.64 -3.25
CA ALA A 661 -11.38 34.02 -1.84
C ALA A 661 -12.80 33.83 -1.29
N ALA A 662 -13.83 34.13 -2.08
CA ALA A 662 -15.23 33.93 -1.73
C ALA A 662 -15.57 32.45 -1.53
N ALA A 663 -15.06 31.59 -2.41
CA ALA A 663 -15.22 30.14 -2.30
C ALA A 663 -14.52 29.58 -1.04
N LEU A 664 -13.32 30.06 -0.71
CA LEU A 664 -12.65 29.70 0.55
C LEU A 664 -13.44 30.13 1.79
N GLU A 665 -14.04 31.33 1.75
CA GLU A 665 -14.82 31.82 2.88
C GLU A 665 -16.10 31.01 3.10
N LEU A 666 -16.77 30.57 2.01
CA LEU A 666 -17.89 29.64 2.12
C LEU A 666 -17.45 28.33 2.79
N ASN A 667 -16.33 27.75 2.36
CA ASN A 667 -15.76 26.56 2.99
C ASN A 667 -15.57 26.77 4.51
N ARG A 668 -14.94 27.87 4.92
CA ARG A 668 -14.71 28.19 6.34
C ARG A 668 -16.02 28.28 7.13
N GLN A 669 -17.03 28.98 6.62
CA GLN A 669 -18.29 29.20 7.34
C GLN A 669 -19.12 27.93 7.42
N VAL A 670 -19.20 27.15 6.34
CA VAL A 670 -19.86 25.84 6.32
C VAL A 670 -19.19 24.89 7.33
N ARG A 671 -17.86 24.90 7.43
CA ARG A 671 -17.13 24.11 8.43
C ARG A 671 -17.43 24.56 9.85
N ALA A 672 -17.47 25.87 10.12
CA ALA A 672 -17.85 26.39 11.43
C ALA A 672 -19.30 26.02 11.80
N LEU A 673 -20.21 26.00 10.82
CA LEU A 673 -21.59 25.60 11.01
C LEU A 673 -21.70 24.15 11.51
N THR A 674 -20.89 23.22 10.97
CA THR A 674 -20.85 21.81 11.43
C THR A 674 -20.35 21.62 12.87
N GLN A 675 -19.73 22.63 13.47
CA GLN A 675 -19.28 22.56 14.87
C GLN A 675 -20.38 22.91 15.87
N GLN A 676 -21.50 23.48 15.39
CA GLN A 676 -22.63 23.76 16.25
C GLN A 676 -23.30 22.46 16.67
N ARG A 677 -23.71 22.37 17.94
CA ARG A 677 -24.34 21.16 18.51
C ARG A 677 -25.56 20.67 17.72
N ARG A 678 -26.28 21.57 17.04
CA ARG A 678 -27.43 21.22 16.18
C ARG A 678 -27.05 20.51 14.87
N PHE A 679 -25.80 20.61 14.44
CA PHE A 679 -25.28 20.04 13.19
C PHE A 679 -24.10 19.09 13.43
N SER A 680 -23.88 18.62 14.67
CA SER A 680 -22.76 17.73 15.03
C SER A 680 -22.77 16.40 14.28
N ASP A 681 -23.96 15.94 13.89
CA ASP A 681 -24.20 14.69 13.18
C ASP A 681 -24.15 14.86 11.66
N VAL A 682 -24.06 16.11 11.18
CA VAL A 682 -23.89 16.42 9.76
C VAL A 682 -22.42 16.27 9.40
N ARG A 683 -22.14 15.36 8.46
CA ARG A 683 -20.81 15.27 7.85
C ARG A 683 -20.82 16.12 6.60
N ILE A 684 -19.83 17.00 6.48
CA ILE A 684 -19.67 17.80 5.26
C ILE A 684 -18.30 17.60 4.67
N THR A 685 -18.26 17.38 3.37
CA THR A 685 -17.07 17.64 2.58
C THR A 685 -17.27 18.91 1.79
N VAL A 686 -16.32 19.82 1.92
CA VAL A 686 -16.20 20.94 1.00
C VAL A 686 -14.99 20.65 0.14
N GLY A 687 -15.19 20.51 -1.17
CA GLY A 687 -14.17 20.03 -2.09
C GLY A 687 -14.35 20.53 -3.51
N ILE A 688 -13.23 20.71 -4.21
CA ILE A 688 -13.04 21.44 -5.48
C ILE A 688 -12.98 22.96 -5.25
N LEU A 689 -11.83 23.54 -5.57
CA LEU A 689 -11.62 24.98 -5.79
C LEU A 689 -10.89 25.02 -7.13
N GLU A 690 -11.64 24.89 -8.21
CA GLU A 690 -11.05 25.00 -9.55
C GLU A 690 -11.20 26.42 -10.03
N GLY A 691 -10.06 27.09 -10.17
CA GLY A 691 -9.97 28.28 -11.00
C GLY A 691 -10.27 27.91 -12.45
N GLN A 692 -11.36 28.44 -13.01
CA GLN A 692 -11.77 28.15 -14.38
C GLN A 692 -11.34 29.27 -15.35
N GLY A 693 -10.93 28.86 -16.56
CA GLY A 693 -10.45 29.76 -17.61
C GLY A 693 -8.95 30.04 -17.56
N GLN A 694 -8.49 31.02 -18.35
CA GLN A 694 -7.09 31.46 -18.30
C GLN A 694 -6.86 32.33 -17.06
N PRO A 695 -5.85 32.03 -16.22
CA PRO A 695 -5.54 32.83 -15.06
C PRO A 695 -5.03 34.21 -15.47
N GLU A 696 -5.51 35.24 -14.79
CA GLU A 696 -4.99 36.60 -14.92
C GLU A 696 -3.76 36.73 -14.02
N SER A 697 -2.61 37.08 -14.60
CA SER A 697 -1.36 37.26 -13.84
C SER A 697 -1.18 38.73 -13.50
N LEU A 698 -1.18 39.03 -12.20
CA LEU A 698 -0.97 40.35 -11.65
C LEU A 698 0.51 40.49 -11.28
N GLU A 699 1.24 41.31 -12.03
CA GLU A 699 2.69 41.52 -11.86
C GLU A 699 3.01 42.72 -10.94
N ASN A 700 2.07 43.67 -10.78
CA ASN A 700 2.23 44.86 -9.93
C ASN A 700 1.80 44.62 -8.47
N VAL A 701 2.32 43.55 -7.86
CA VAL A 701 1.90 43.07 -6.53
C VAL A 701 3.02 43.17 -5.50
N TYR A 702 2.74 43.70 -4.31
CA TYR A 702 3.74 43.80 -3.23
C TYR A 702 3.14 44.06 -1.83
N PRO A 703 3.60 43.37 -0.76
CA PRO A 703 4.39 42.14 -0.80
C PRO A 703 3.51 40.99 -1.34
N ALA A 704 4.09 40.08 -2.11
CA ALA A 704 3.40 38.87 -2.55
C ALA A 704 4.07 37.64 -1.93
N LEU A 705 3.29 36.87 -1.18
CA LEU A 705 3.75 35.73 -0.39
C LEU A 705 2.93 34.49 -0.74
N ARG A 706 3.62 33.38 -1.00
CA ARG A 706 3.02 32.05 -1.14
C ARG A 706 3.19 31.28 0.15
N TRP A 707 2.07 30.76 0.66
CA TRP A 707 1.96 29.99 1.87
C TRP A 707 1.67 28.54 1.53
N THR A 708 2.47 27.62 2.06
CA THR A 708 2.26 26.17 1.93
C THR A 708 1.99 25.57 3.29
N LEU A 709 0.81 24.98 3.45
CA LEU A 709 0.29 24.36 4.67
C LEU A 709 0.13 22.87 4.44
N ASP A 710 0.74 22.04 5.27
CA ASP A 710 0.56 20.59 5.26
C ASP A 710 -0.35 20.14 6.41
N GLY A 711 -1.22 19.19 6.08
CA GLY A 711 -2.12 18.54 7.02
C GLY A 711 -2.11 17.03 6.81
N GLU A 712 -3.27 16.40 6.94
CA GLU A 712 -3.41 14.95 6.86
C GLU A 712 -4.52 14.56 5.88
N MET A 713 -4.12 13.84 4.83
CA MET A 713 -5.04 13.33 3.83
C MET A 713 -5.86 12.17 4.41
N ASN A 714 -7.19 12.26 4.32
CA ASN A 714 -8.11 11.26 4.88
C ASN A 714 -9.45 11.25 4.13
N HIS A 715 -10.28 10.22 4.33
CA HIS A 715 -11.60 10.13 3.70
C HIS A 715 -12.57 11.16 4.32
N ALA A 716 -13.13 12.04 3.51
CA ALA A 716 -13.91 13.19 3.96
C ALA A 716 -15.33 12.83 4.45
N GLY A 717 -15.92 11.72 4.03
CA GLY A 717 -17.16 11.19 4.61
C GLY A 717 -16.97 10.52 5.98
N ALA A 718 -15.99 9.62 6.09
CA ALA A 718 -15.76 8.78 7.27
C ALA A 718 -14.98 9.46 8.40
N THR A 719 -14.18 10.51 8.13
CA THR A 719 -13.41 11.22 9.16
C THR A 719 -14.28 12.27 9.86
N PRO A 720 -14.52 12.16 11.19
CA PRO A 720 -15.27 13.18 11.94
C PRO A 720 -14.61 14.55 11.82
N THR A 721 -15.40 15.63 11.68
CA THR A 721 -14.86 17.00 11.54
C THR A 721 -13.83 17.36 12.61
N PRO A 722 -14.03 17.06 13.92
CA PRO A 722 -13.05 17.40 14.96
C PRO A 722 -11.67 16.76 14.77
N ASP A 723 -11.61 15.60 14.10
CA ASP A 723 -10.39 14.81 13.94
C ASP A 723 -9.59 15.22 12.69
N ARG A 724 -10.11 16.14 11.87
CA ARG A 724 -9.48 16.53 10.61
C ARG A 724 -8.31 17.48 10.85
N ARG A 725 -7.21 17.22 10.15
CA ARG A 725 -6.10 18.17 9.96
C ARG A 725 -6.17 18.69 8.54
N ASP A 726 -7.18 19.52 8.26
CA ASP A 726 -7.52 19.98 6.91
C ASP A 726 -6.78 21.28 6.53
N PRO A 727 -5.74 21.24 5.68
CA PRO A 727 -4.97 22.42 5.29
C PRO A 727 -5.80 23.40 4.43
N GLY A 728 -6.89 22.96 3.80
CA GLY A 728 -7.80 23.85 3.07
C GLY A 728 -8.59 24.77 4.00
N VAL A 729 -9.04 24.26 5.15
CA VAL A 729 -9.69 25.07 6.20
C VAL A 729 -8.70 26.05 6.83
N ALA A 730 -7.46 25.60 7.05
CA ALA A 730 -6.39 26.47 7.54
C ALA A 730 -6.06 27.60 6.54
N ALA A 731 -6.00 27.30 5.24
CA ALA A 731 -5.79 28.31 4.18
C ALA A 731 -6.90 29.37 4.17
N ALA A 732 -8.17 28.97 4.29
CA ALA A 732 -9.29 29.91 4.35
C ALA A 732 -9.21 30.85 5.56
N ARG A 733 -8.79 30.32 6.73
CA ARG A 733 -8.60 31.12 7.95
C ARG A 733 -7.44 32.08 7.83
N LEU A 734 -6.34 31.69 7.16
CA LEU A 734 -5.19 32.55 6.87
C LEU A 734 -5.61 33.71 5.96
N VAL A 735 -6.39 33.42 4.91
CA VAL A 735 -6.93 34.45 4.00
C VAL A 735 -7.79 35.46 4.75
N ARG A 736 -8.68 34.99 5.64
CA ARG A 736 -9.50 35.89 6.44
C ARG A 736 -8.64 36.79 7.33
N GLU A 737 -7.63 36.23 8.01
CA GLU A 737 -6.72 37.03 8.84
C GLU A 737 -5.98 38.08 8.01
N PHE A 738 -5.57 37.74 6.79
CA PHE A 738 -4.97 38.68 5.84
C PHE A 738 -5.93 39.82 5.46
N LEU A 739 -7.18 39.51 5.13
CA LEU A 739 -8.19 40.51 4.77
C LEU A 739 -8.57 41.39 5.96
N ASP A 740 -8.70 40.80 7.15
CA ASP A 740 -9.01 41.55 8.38
C ASP A 740 -7.84 42.45 8.81
N TRP A 741 -6.59 42.00 8.61
CA TRP A 741 -5.40 42.84 8.77
C TRP A 741 -5.42 44.01 7.79
N TYR A 742 -5.71 43.77 6.50
CA TYR A 742 -5.84 44.83 5.50
C TYR A 742 -6.91 45.86 5.90
N ASP A 743 -8.07 45.40 6.38
CA ASP A 743 -9.18 46.27 6.80
C ASP A 743 -8.85 47.13 8.03
N LYS A 744 -7.94 46.67 8.90
CA LYS A 744 -7.54 47.37 10.13
C LYS A 744 -6.34 48.29 9.92
N VAL A 745 -5.38 47.87 9.10
CA VAL A 745 -4.05 48.52 8.99
C VAL A 745 -3.95 49.38 7.74
N ILE A 746 -4.48 48.91 6.61
CA ILE A 746 -4.29 49.57 5.31
C ILE A 746 -5.52 50.42 4.94
N ARG A 747 -6.72 49.82 4.98
CA ARG A 747 -7.97 50.47 4.54
C ARG A 747 -8.28 51.80 5.25
N PRO A 748 -8.08 51.97 6.58
CA PRO A 748 -8.45 53.20 7.28
C PRO A 748 -7.49 54.37 7.05
N ASP A 749 -6.29 54.11 6.53
CA ASP A 749 -5.26 55.11 6.36
C ASP A 749 -5.28 55.64 4.91
N GLU A 750 -5.63 56.92 4.77
CA GLU A 750 -5.76 57.61 3.48
C GLU A 750 -4.45 57.63 2.67
N SER A 751 -3.30 57.46 3.33
CA SER A 751 -2.00 57.37 2.64
C SER A 751 -1.89 56.13 1.75
N PHE A 752 -2.65 55.07 2.04
CA PHE A 752 -2.69 53.83 1.26
C PHE A 752 -3.89 53.75 0.29
N ALA A 753 -4.55 54.88 0.02
CA ALA A 753 -5.68 54.92 -0.91
C ALA A 753 -5.31 54.33 -2.30
N GLY A 754 -6.15 53.41 -2.79
CA GLY A 754 -5.94 52.73 -4.08
C GLY A 754 -5.21 51.39 -3.98
N ILE A 755 -4.64 51.04 -2.82
CA ILE A 755 -4.15 49.68 -2.55
C ILE A 755 -5.34 48.74 -2.36
N LYS A 756 -5.25 47.51 -2.87
CA LYS A 756 -6.28 46.47 -2.75
C LYS A 756 -5.64 45.13 -2.38
N PRO A 757 -6.32 44.28 -1.58
CA PRO A 757 -5.84 42.94 -1.29
C PRO A 757 -6.15 42.00 -2.46
N VAL A 758 -5.24 41.08 -2.72
CA VAL A 758 -5.32 40.06 -3.75
C VAL A 758 -5.02 38.71 -3.12
N VAL A 759 -5.86 37.73 -3.40
CA VAL A 759 -5.66 36.34 -3.00
C VAL A 759 -5.87 35.47 -4.23
N GLY A 760 -4.93 34.57 -4.51
CA GLY A 760 -5.00 33.74 -5.72
C GLY A 760 -4.05 32.55 -5.71
N ASN A 761 -4.15 31.74 -6.77
CA ASN A 761 -3.37 30.52 -6.99
C ASN A 761 -3.54 29.55 -5.82
N ILE A 762 -4.80 29.27 -5.48
CA ILE A 762 -5.16 28.30 -4.45
C ILE A 762 -5.01 26.90 -5.05
N ARG A 763 -4.21 26.05 -4.42
CA ARG A 763 -4.02 24.66 -4.82
C ARG A 763 -4.17 23.75 -3.63
N LEU A 764 -5.01 22.73 -3.78
CA LEU A 764 -5.18 21.65 -2.80
C LEU A 764 -4.62 20.36 -3.41
N THR A 765 -3.95 19.52 -2.60
CA THR A 765 -3.33 18.25 -3.05
C THR A 765 -3.89 17.08 -2.25
N PRO A 766 -4.30 15.93 -2.87
CA PRO A 766 -4.07 15.50 -4.26
C PRO A 766 -4.92 16.19 -5.35
N GLY A 767 -5.71 17.21 -5.01
CA GLY A 767 -6.57 17.91 -5.97
C GLY A 767 -7.96 17.32 -6.01
N CYS A 768 -8.72 17.64 -7.06
CA CYS A 768 -10.18 17.64 -7.20
C CYS A 768 -10.90 16.29 -6.97
N ASN A 769 -10.87 15.76 -5.75
CA ASN A 769 -11.69 14.63 -5.33
C ASN A 769 -12.59 15.05 -4.15
N ARG A 770 -13.92 14.97 -4.36
CA ARG A 770 -14.96 15.37 -3.40
C ARG A 770 -15.00 14.51 -2.13
N ASN A 771 -14.34 13.35 -2.13
CA ASN A 771 -14.33 12.42 -1.01
C ASN A 771 -13.04 12.45 -0.18
N VAL A 772 -12.10 13.37 -0.46
CA VAL A 772 -10.76 13.38 0.14
C VAL A 772 -10.49 14.72 0.85
N ILE A 773 -10.09 14.67 2.11
CA ILE A 773 -9.51 15.80 2.84
C ILE A 773 -8.12 16.06 2.24
N PRO A 774 -7.78 17.28 1.80
CA PRO A 774 -6.48 17.54 1.20
C PRO A 774 -5.35 17.29 2.19
N GLY A 775 -4.22 16.75 1.72
CA GLY A 775 -3.00 16.60 2.52
C GLY A 775 -2.15 17.87 2.55
N SER A 776 -2.32 18.77 1.57
CA SER A 776 -1.59 20.05 1.49
C SER A 776 -2.42 21.13 0.80
N ALA A 777 -2.19 22.39 1.18
CA ALA A 777 -2.77 23.59 0.57
C ALA A 777 -1.67 24.63 0.30
N SER A 778 -1.66 25.18 -0.92
CA SER A 778 -0.83 26.31 -1.32
C SER A 778 -1.71 27.49 -1.69
N ILE A 779 -1.39 28.69 -1.19
CA ILE A 779 -2.15 29.91 -1.46
C ILE A 779 -1.23 31.12 -1.56
N THR A 780 -1.60 32.11 -2.39
CA THR A 780 -0.83 33.35 -2.54
C THR A 780 -1.63 34.54 -2.04
N THR A 781 -1.04 35.37 -1.19
CA THR A 781 -1.60 36.65 -0.71
C THR A 781 -0.73 37.80 -1.18
N ALA A 782 -1.33 38.87 -1.67
CA ALA A 782 -0.61 40.08 -2.05
C ALA A 782 -1.44 41.35 -1.94
N LEU A 783 -0.79 42.51 -2.05
CA LEU A 783 -1.45 43.80 -2.25
C LEU A 783 -1.15 44.32 -3.66
N THR A 784 -2.09 45.02 -4.28
CA THR A 784 -1.96 45.63 -5.61
C THR A 784 -2.39 47.10 -5.57
N CYS A 785 -1.93 47.93 -6.51
CA CYS A 785 -2.40 49.31 -6.71
C CYS A 785 -2.53 49.58 -8.21
N ASP A 786 -3.62 50.25 -8.61
CA ASP A 786 -3.98 50.42 -10.02
C ASP A 786 -3.06 51.41 -10.77
N ASP A 787 -2.46 52.39 -10.07
CA ASP A 787 -1.85 53.58 -10.73
C ASP A 787 -0.33 53.77 -10.54
N ARG A 788 0.36 53.04 -9.64
CA ARG A 788 1.81 53.16 -9.38
C ARG A 788 2.42 51.87 -8.83
N PRO A 789 3.73 51.59 -9.04
CA PRO A 789 4.41 50.49 -8.37
C PRO A 789 4.38 50.70 -6.84
N VAL A 790 3.75 49.76 -6.14
CA VAL A 790 3.51 49.73 -4.68
C VAL A 790 4.80 49.79 -3.84
N ARG A 791 5.93 49.44 -4.45
CA ARG A 791 7.24 49.18 -3.83
C ARG A 791 7.85 50.35 -3.04
N GLY A 792 7.38 51.59 -3.25
CA GLY A 792 7.87 52.79 -2.54
C GLY A 792 6.90 53.36 -1.49
N LEU A 793 5.66 52.85 -1.41
CA LEU A 793 4.70 53.22 -0.36
C LEU A 793 4.68 52.18 0.77
N ILE A 794 4.99 50.93 0.42
CA ILE A 794 5.01 49.76 1.28
C ILE A 794 6.49 49.39 1.46
N ASP A 795 7.19 50.10 2.34
CA ASP A 795 8.57 49.77 2.73
C ASP A 795 8.63 48.40 3.43
N GLU A 796 9.86 47.89 3.69
CA GLU A 796 10.12 46.61 4.37
C GLU A 796 9.34 46.41 5.68
N LEU A 797 9.04 47.51 6.40
CA LEU A 797 8.20 47.54 7.60
C LEU A 797 6.88 46.75 7.43
N THR A 798 6.11 47.05 6.38
CA THR A 798 4.82 46.41 6.12
C THR A 798 4.90 44.95 5.67
N ARG A 799 6.00 44.54 5.02
CA ARG A 799 6.20 43.15 4.61
C ARG A 799 6.57 42.26 5.79
N GLU A 800 7.51 42.72 6.62
CA GLU A 800 7.91 42.00 7.82
C GLU A 800 6.75 41.92 8.81
N ASP A 801 6.01 43.01 9.02
CA ASP A 801 4.83 43.03 9.89
C ASP A 801 3.73 42.08 9.40
N LEU A 802 3.46 42.07 8.09
CA LEU A 802 2.48 41.17 7.50
C LEU A 802 2.90 39.69 7.64
N ALA A 803 4.15 39.39 7.29
CA ALA A 803 4.67 38.03 7.37
C ALA A 803 4.69 37.55 8.83
N GLN A 804 5.19 38.35 9.78
CA GLN A 804 5.23 38.01 11.19
C GLN A 804 3.82 37.84 11.79
N THR A 805 2.87 38.70 11.43
CA THR A 805 1.48 38.60 11.91
C THR A 805 0.84 37.29 11.44
N LEU A 806 0.94 36.99 10.14
CA LEU A 806 0.33 35.81 9.56
C LEU A 806 1.06 34.52 9.97
N GLU A 807 2.39 34.50 10.01
CA GLU A 807 3.18 33.37 10.54
C GLU A 807 2.85 33.11 12.02
N GLY A 808 2.80 34.16 12.84
CA GLY A 808 2.41 34.09 14.24
C GLY A 808 1.00 33.53 14.43
N TYR A 809 0.05 33.93 13.59
CA TYR A 809 -1.30 33.38 13.57
C TYR A 809 -1.32 31.88 13.20
N VAL A 810 -0.56 31.48 12.17
CA VAL A 810 -0.50 30.08 11.75
C VAL A 810 0.14 29.19 12.82
N ILE A 811 1.31 29.58 13.35
CA ILE A 811 2.08 28.79 14.32
C ILE A 811 1.44 28.82 15.72
N GLY A 812 0.91 29.97 16.13
CA GLY A 812 0.37 30.19 17.47
C GLY A 812 -1.09 29.79 17.62
N THR A 813 -1.92 30.08 16.61
CA THR A 813 -3.38 29.90 16.69
C THR A 813 -3.84 28.69 15.91
N LEU A 814 -3.54 28.62 14.60
CA LEU A 814 -4.03 27.53 13.75
C LEU A 814 -3.46 26.19 14.23
N ALA A 815 -2.15 26.07 14.38
CA ALA A 815 -1.50 24.80 14.74
C ALA A 815 -1.90 24.23 16.12
N ARG A 816 -2.41 25.05 17.05
CA ARG A 816 -2.56 24.67 18.48
C ARG A 816 -3.98 24.71 19.04
N GLN A 817 -4.92 25.49 18.48
CA GLN A 817 -6.16 25.85 19.19
C GLN A 817 -7.42 25.81 18.32
N VAL A 818 -7.41 25.08 17.21
CA VAL A 818 -8.50 25.12 16.22
C VAL A 818 -9.14 23.75 16.01
N ALA A 819 -10.29 23.55 16.65
CA ALA A 819 -11.16 22.42 16.38
C ALA A 819 -11.63 22.43 14.91
N GLY A 820 -11.66 21.26 14.28
CA GLY A 820 -12.28 21.05 12.97
C GLY A 820 -11.46 21.47 11.75
N GLY A 821 -10.12 21.32 11.80
CA GLY A 821 -9.26 21.54 10.63
C GLY A 821 -8.19 22.63 10.76
N GLY A 822 -7.68 22.92 11.96
CA GLY A 822 -6.50 23.77 12.11
C GLY A 822 -5.45 23.17 13.03
N GLU A 823 -5.87 22.50 14.11
CA GLU A 823 -4.97 21.82 15.03
C GLU A 823 -4.15 20.73 14.32
N GLY A 824 -2.82 20.76 14.50
CA GLY A 824 -1.90 19.82 13.85
C GLY A 824 -1.49 20.18 12.42
N ILE A 825 -1.93 21.31 11.86
CA ILE A 825 -1.43 21.82 10.57
C ILE A 825 -0.02 22.38 10.73
N ARG A 826 0.86 22.08 9.76
CA ARG A 826 2.24 22.59 9.71
C ARG A 826 2.36 23.64 8.63
N LEU A 827 2.90 24.82 8.99
CA LEU A 827 3.43 25.77 8.00
C LEU A 827 4.74 25.21 7.45
N CYS A 828 4.74 24.80 6.18
CA CYS A 828 5.89 24.17 5.57
C CYS A 828 6.81 25.17 4.89
N ARG A 829 6.23 26.19 4.25
CA ARG A 829 7.00 27.17 3.49
C ARG A 829 6.24 28.49 3.34
N VAL A 830 7.00 29.59 3.39
CA VAL A 830 6.56 30.93 3.00
C VAL A 830 7.55 31.45 1.96
N ASP A 831 7.11 31.61 0.72
CA ASP A 831 7.97 32.05 -0.39
C ASP A 831 7.55 33.44 -0.88
N PRO A 832 8.49 34.39 -1.03
CA PRO A 832 8.20 35.58 -1.81
C PRO A 832 8.01 35.20 -3.28
N VAL A 833 6.99 35.77 -3.91
CA VAL A 833 6.71 35.59 -5.33
C VAL A 833 6.64 36.95 -6.03
N SER A 834 6.92 36.97 -7.33
CA SER A 834 6.94 38.21 -8.13
C SER A 834 5.60 38.53 -8.80
N TYR A 835 4.64 37.62 -8.77
CA TYR A 835 3.31 37.78 -9.35
C TYR A 835 2.29 36.93 -8.61
N VAL A 836 1.00 37.29 -8.73
CA VAL A 836 -0.13 36.46 -8.28
C VAL A 836 -1.00 36.13 -9.47
N SER A 837 -1.33 34.85 -9.64
CA SER A 837 -2.31 34.41 -10.64
C SER A 837 -3.67 34.25 -9.98
N THR A 838 -4.71 34.90 -10.52
CA THR A 838 -6.09 34.81 -10.02
C THR A 838 -7.02 34.30 -11.10
N TYR A 839 -8.01 33.50 -10.71
CA TYR A 839 -9.08 33.06 -11.60
C TYR A 839 -10.36 33.87 -11.37
N ARG A 840 -11.01 34.30 -12.47
CA ARG A 840 -12.27 35.06 -12.41
C ARG A 840 -13.48 34.20 -12.09
N GLN A 841 -13.33 32.89 -12.14
CA GLN A 841 -14.36 31.93 -11.81
C GLN A 841 -13.75 30.83 -10.95
N ALA A 842 -14.45 30.47 -9.88
CA ALA A 842 -14.09 29.38 -8.99
C ALA A 842 -15.32 28.52 -8.71
N THR A 843 -15.16 27.20 -8.70
CA THR A 843 -16.25 26.28 -8.34
C THR A 843 -15.94 25.61 -7.00
N MET A 844 -16.95 25.51 -6.13
CA MET A 844 -16.89 24.84 -4.83
C MET A 844 -18.04 23.86 -4.63
N SER A 845 -17.76 22.61 -4.28
CA SER A 845 -18.80 21.61 -3.98
C SER A 845 -19.01 21.44 -2.48
N ILE A 846 -20.26 21.18 -2.08
CA ILE A 846 -20.63 20.72 -0.74
C ILE A 846 -21.24 19.32 -0.87
N ASP A 847 -20.70 18.34 -0.16
CA ASP A 847 -21.30 17.02 0.09
C ASP A 847 -21.76 17.00 1.55
N LEU A 848 -23.06 17.03 1.79
CA LEU A 848 -23.68 16.96 3.10
C LEU A 848 -24.28 15.58 3.33
N ARG A 849 -23.90 14.97 4.46
CA ARG A 849 -24.41 13.67 4.91
C ARG A 849 -25.10 13.75 6.25
N SER A 850 -26.32 13.25 6.31
CA SER A 850 -27.18 13.23 7.49
C SER A 850 -28.06 11.99 7.45
N ASP A 851 -28.43 11.47 8.62
CA ASP A 851 -29.44 10.41 8.79
C ASP A 851 -30.87 10.97 8.92
N LYS A 852 -31.04 12.31 8.90
CA LYS A 852 -32.32 13.02 9.08
C LYS A 852 -32.48 14.13 8.05
N GLN A 853 -33.55 14.03 7.24
CA GLN A 853 -33.90 15.03 6.22
C GLN A 853 -34.13 16.43 6.81
N GLN A 854 -34.76 16.54 7.98
CA GLN A 854 -35.02 17.83 8.63
C GLN A 854 -33.74 18.61 8.94
N ILE A 855 -32.67 17.90 9.34
CA ILE A 855 -31.37 18.53 9.63
C ILE A 855 -30.74 19.03 8.31
N THR A 856 -30.86 18.27 7.22
CA THR A 856 -30.42 18.69 5.89
C THR A 856 -31.10 19.97 5.44
N ASP A 857 -32.42 20.07 5.61
CA ASP A 857 -33.18 21.25 5.19
C ASP A 857 -32.79 22.49 6.02
N GLN A 858 -32.66 22.35 7.34
CA GLN A 858 -32.17 23.43 8.22
C GLN A 858 -30.73 23.86 7.91
N PHE A 859 -29.87 22.92 7.55
CA PHE A 859 -28.50 23.24 7.17
C PHE A 859 -28.45 24.06 5.87
N ARG A 860 -29.35 23.79 4.93
CA ARG A 860 -29.45 24.53 3.66
C ARG A 860 -29.85 25.99 3.87
N GLU A 861 -30.84 26.25 4.73
CA GLU A 861 -31.27 27.61 5.05
C GLU A 861 -30.11 28.47 5.58
N GLU A 862 -29.23 27.87 6.39
CA GLU A 862 -28.03 28.54 6.91
C GLU A 862 -26.96 28.76 5.82
N ILE A 863 -26.78 27.80 4.89
CA ILE A 863 -25.92 28.01 3.71
C ILE A 863 -26.41 29.20 2.88
N ASP A 864 -27.72 29.30 2.62
CA ASP A 864 -28.30 30.38 1.82
C ASP A 864 -28.06 31.76 2.45
N ALA A 865 -28.13 31.84 3.78
CA ALA A 865 -27.78 33.05 4.53
C ALA A 865 -26.28 33.40 4.40
N ILE A 866 -25.40 32.40 4.53
CA ILE A 866 -23.94 32.56 4.36
C ILE A 866 -23.61 33.06 2.95
N LEU A 867 -24.20 32.45 1.91
CA LEU A 867 -24.01 32.82 0.52
C LEU A 867 -24.38 34.29 0.25
N THR A 868 -25.47 34.76 0.86
CA THR A 868 -25.90 36.16 0.74
C THR A 868 -24.85 37.11 1.30
N GLY A 869 -24.31 36.83 2.50
CA GLY A 869 -23.24 37.65 3.09
C GLY A 869 -21.93 37.62 2.29
N ILE A 870 -21.59 36.49 1.66
CA ILE A 870 -20.40 36.38 0.81
C ILE A 870 -20.55 37.20 -0.47
N ARG A 871 -21.73 37.20 -1.12
CA ARG A 871 -22.00 38.02 -2.31
C ARG A 871 -21.73 39.51 -2.03
N GLU A 872 -22.25 40.01 -0.90
CA GLU A 872 -22.09 41.41 -0.51
C GLU A 872 -20.64 41.77 -0.15
N ARG A 873 -19.96 40.94 0.65
CA ARG A 873 -18.59 41.25 1.14
C ARG A 873 -17.53 41.15 0.06
N TYR A 874 -17.63 40.17 -0.84
CA TYR A 874 -16.60 39.90 -1.86
C TYR A 874 -16.95 40.45 -3.24
N GLY A 875 -18.17 40.98 -3.44
CA GLY A 875 -18.61 41.53 -4.72
C GLY A 875 -18.65 40.50 -5.86
N VAL A 876 -18.99 39.25 -5.55
CA VAL A 876 -19.03 38.13 -6.51
C VAL A 876 -20.46 37.70 -6.81
N SER A 877 -20.71 37.21 -8.03
CA SER A 877 -21.95 36.49 -8.35
C SER A 877 -21.80 35.01 -7.98
N ILE A 878 -22.84 34.39 -7.42
CA ILE A 878 -22.82 32.97 -7.03
C ILE A 878 -24.05 32.25 -7.57
N THR A 879 -23.84 31.15 -8.32
CA THR A 879 -24.88 30.24 -8.84
C THR A 879 -24.71 28.84 -8.24
N GLY A 880 -25.79 28.22 -7.79
CA GLY A 880 -25.80 26.85 -7.27
C GLY A 880 -26.41 25.86 -8.27
N GLU A 881 -25.79 24.69 -8.44
CA GLU A 881 -26.30 23.58 -9.24
C GLU A 881 -26.36 22.32 -8.37
N GLN A 882 -27.56 21.77 -8.19
CA GLN A 882 -27.77 20.59 -7.35
C GLN A 882 -27.47 19.33 -8.16
N GLN A 883 -26.41 18.59 -7.76
CA GLN A 883 -25.92 17.43 -8.49
C GLN A 883 -26.59 16.12 -8.06
N GLN A 884 -26.95 15.99 -6.77
CA GLN A 884 -27.46 14.72 -6.24
C GLN A 884 -28.39 14.92 -5.03
N LYS A 885 -29.49 14.17 -5.00
CA LYS A 885 -30.37 14.02 -3.82
C LYS A 885 -30.69 12.55 -3.62
N LEU A 886 -30.02 11.89 -2.68
CA LEU A 886 -30.39 10.55 -2.22
C LEU A 886 -31.27 10.70 -0.96
N PRO A 887 -32.60 10.60 -1.07
CA PRO A 887 -33.45 10.59 0.12
C PRO A 887 -33.16 9.32 0.94
N LEU A 888 -33.12 9.45 2.26
CA LEU A 888 -33.24 8.31 3.17
C LEU A 888 -34.64 7.71 3.01
N ARG A 889 -34.80 6.77 2.08
CA ARG A 889 -36.00 5.93 2.03
C ARG A 889 -35.70 4.61 2.70
N PHE A 890 -35.89 4.57 4.01
CA PHE A 890 -36.24 3.30 4.64
C PHE A 890 -37.63 2.91 4.12
N CYS A 891 -37.72 1.75 3.49
CA CYS A 891 -39.03 1.15 3.21
C CYS A 891 -39.63 0.72 4.55
N GLN A 892 -40.36 1.62 5.22
CA GLN A 892 -41.03 1.35 6.50
C GLN A 892 -42.30 0.51 6.34
N ASN A 893 -42.55 -0.08 5.17
CA ASN A 893 -43.71 -0.91 4.92
C ASN A 893 -43.30 -2.30 4.39
N PRO A 894 -43.41 -3.37 5.19
CA PRO A 894 -43.07 -4.73 4.77
C PRO A 894 -44.03 -5.34 3.71
N GLY A 895 -44.85 -4.52 3.04
CA GLY A 895 -45.94 -4.98 2.18
C GLY A 895 -46.04 -4.31 0.80
N ARG A 896 -45.06 -3.51 0.36
CA ARG A 896 -45.00 -3.01 -1.02
C ARG A 896 -43.61 -3.27 -1.62
N PRO A 897 -43.50 -3.80 -2.86
CA PRO A 897 -42.23 -3.79 -3.57
C PRO A 897 -41.81 -2.34 -3.80
N CYS A 898 -40.53 -2.06 -3.59
CA CYS A 898 -39.94 -0.74 -3.79
C CYS A 898 -39.81 -0.41 -5.27
#